data_AF-A0A0R3U3K6-F1
#
_entry.id   AF-A0A0R3U3K6-F1
#
_cell.length_a   1.000
_cell.length_b   1.000
_cell.length_c   1.000
_cell.angle_alpha   90.00
_cell.angle_beta   90.00
_cell.angle_gamma   90.00
#
_symmetry.space_group_name_H-M   'P 1'
#
loop_
_entity.id
_entity.type
_entity.pdbx_description
1 polymer ?
#
loop_
_entity_poly.entity_id
_entity_poly.type
_entity_poly.pdbx_seq_one_letter_code
_entity_poly.pdbx_strand_id
1 'polypeptide(L)'
;MDVDVEDKGLLQAPCYNSLGLLAFIEWFGSLAWPVRPYQVAICFSLAYASDAYFKVPYLEEVKERLTYLNEWWIPSSLGERFARRVELLEFGLLYLALFTWIRRGFLRWVLSYTRWIYYSDPSQDISFWGKCWRYGLWLGAGSSPSTFDTETILPSLPLPSVDLTIKRVMGSLAPYLGTDSARYQEIEVGIKKWAKEQGSGCQRRLRVKKWFSGNYATAWWESYTFLCHRESDFTSPTFYAFQKSSSQFTQNSLARAAVLLYLYGNLRTLLKAGKVKTQTFQGRVPMCMTQWRRLFSTTRIANEDHDELWTYPPSFSKHIVVVHNEHYYKVPLFTKWRRIVSPDLLQKMLHFIVEDSSKKSECEQQPQYSPALLTALNRDEWHECRSDFLTSGANKVHLATDSAQSVDSFRGKLWLDKCINFVVLKEATVGIHVNWACMDPAVFGTVLERLRVAETASMYDSETGDAVAIHDADHSCDEPIALNWQCVDEMTEIYAGAQKVCLRTVNAVNSCVLYFTEYGRATVKFKWDLSTDGFIQTALHTAFYRMSRKLALCAEIVPCRLFSNGRNETLRSLTTEVANFVRAFNKYMSAKVKNGGGTTDPSEVDKCVTLLRTACQRHQCLLRHALTGKGVDRHLLALKIAHQFRTSVRCEELDRVIQMPFDLVTCRIPNSSSEGAWQIGLPAPVHKGGLSITYACRSDPEAMDFIVSGAGSRASKFVQTLNQTLRDLQDLLQIHPITF
;
A
#
# COMPACT_ATOMS: atom_id res chain seq x y z
N MET A 1 -5.52 13.40 4.57
CA MET A 1 -5.91 12.93 3.23
C MET A 1 -7.40 12.93 3.33
N ASP A 2 -8.01 14.04 2.94
CA ASP A 2 -9.44 14.21 3.16
C ASP A 2 -10.12 13.54 1.97
N VAL A 3 -10.78 12.42 2.25
CA VAL A 3 -11.69 11.80 1.28
C VAL A 3 -12.88 12.73 1.20
N ASP A 4 -13.04 13.35 0.05
CA ASP A 4 -13.90 14.52 -0.14
C ASP A 4 -15.36 14.09 -0.38
N VAL A 5 -16.32 14.99 -0.19
CA VAL A 5 -17.74 14.76 -0.52
C VAL A 5 -17.91 14.43 -2.02
N GLU A 6 -17.00 14.94 -2.86
CA GLU A 6 -16.90 14.62 -4.29
C GLU A 6 -16.67 13.12 -4.56
N ASP A 7 -15.95 12.41 -3.67
CA ASP A 7 -15.65 10.98 -3.83
C ASP A 7 -16.90 10.10 -3.61
N LYS A 8 -17.88 10.56 -2.80
CA LYS A 8 -19.15 9.87 -2.55
C LYS A 8 -19.98 9.78 -3.83
N GLY A 9 -20.31 10.93 -4.42
CA GLY A 9 -21.14 10.99 -5.62
C GLY A 9 -20.48 10.25 -6.79
N LEU A 10 -19.15 10.35 -6.90
CA LEU A 10 -18.38 9.68 -7.93
C LEU A 10 -18.45 8.14 -7.83
N LEU A 11 -18.40 7.58 -6.63
CA LEU A 11 -18.45 6.13 -6.42
C LEU A 11 -19.87 5.56 -6.47
N GLN A 12 -20.88 6.33 -6.09
CA GLN A 12 -22.27 5.91 -6.15
C GLN A 12 -22.82 5.93 -7.58
N ALA A 13 -22.40 6.89 -8.42
CA ALA A 13 -22.83 6.98 -9.81
C ALA A 13 -22.03 6.01 -10.70
N PRO A 14 -22.68 5.18 -11.53
CA PRO A 14 -21.99 4.23 -12.38
C PRO A 14 -21.14 4.96 -13.43
N CYS A 15 -19.86 4.62 -13.50
CA CYS A 15 -18.96 5.20 -14.50
C CYS A 15 -19.03 4.42 -15.82
N TYR A 16 -19.26 5.13 -16.92
CA TYR A 16 -19.18 4.59 -18.27
C TYR A 16 -17.91 5.04 -18.97
N ASN A 17 -17.23 4.10 -19.62
CA ASN A 17 -16.18 4.44 -20.57
C ASN A 17 -16.86 4.82 -21.88
N SER A 18 -16.64 6.06 -22.32
CA SER A 18 -17.04 6.48 -23.65
C SER A 18 -16.28 5.65 -24.70
N LEU A 19 -16.93 5.36 -25.82
CA LEU A 19 -16.29 4.83 -27.02
C LEU A 19 -16.28 5.93 -28.08
N GLY A 20 -15.28 5.93 -28.96
CA GLY A 20 -15.18 6.89 -30.07
C GLY A 20 -14.30 8.11 -29.76
N LEU A 21 -14.66 9.26 -30.34
CA LEU A 21 -13.81 10.45 -30.38
C LEU A 21 -13.43 10.99 -28.99
N LEU A 22 -14.37 10.98 -28.03
CA LEU A 22 -14.12 11.49 -26.69
C LEU A 22 -13.05 10.69 -25.94
N ALA A 23 -13.09 9.35 -26.06
CA ALA A 23 -12.07 8.47 -25.49
C ALA A 23 -10.70 8.67 -26.13
N PHE A 24 -10.67 8.94 -27.45
CA PHE A 24 -9.43 9.28 -28.15
C PHE A 24 -8.86 10.63 -27.66
N ILE A 25 -9.71 11.65 -27.48
CA ILE A 25 -9.30 12.96 -26.94
C ILE A 25 -8.77 12.83 -25.52
N GLU A 26 -9.45 12.08 -24.65
CA GLU A 26 -8.99 11.82 -23.27
C GLU A 26 -7.65 11.07 -23.25
N TRP A 27 -7.51 10.03 -24.09
CA TRP A 27 -6.25 9.29 -24.24
C TRP A 27 -5.11 10.20 -24.73
N PHE A 28 -5.35 11.00 -25.76
CA PHE A 28 -4.35 11.92 -26.30
C PHE A 28 -3.99 13.01 -25.26
N GLY A 29 -4.99 13.53 -24.54
CA GLY A 29 -4.78 14.49 -23.45
C GLY A 29 -3.90 13.93 -22.33
N SER A 30 -4.15 12.68 -21.90
CA SER A 30 -3.32 11.95 -20.94
C SER A 30 -1.90 11.74 -21.47
N LEU A 31 -1.74 11.36 -22.75
CA LEU A 31 -0.45 11.16 -23.39
C LEU A 31 0.38 12.46 -23.48
N ALA A 32 -0.28 13.58 -23.75
CA ALA A 32 0.34 14.90 -23.84
C ALA A 32 0.50 15.61 -22.48
N TRP A 33 -0.16 15.14 -21.42
CA TRP A 33 -0.07 15.75 -20.09
C TRP A 33 1.40 15.81 -19.63
N PRO A 34 1.90 16.95 -19.10
CA PRO A 34 1.19 18.12 -18.57
C PRO A 34 1.08 19.31 -19.53
N VAL A 35 1.15 19.09 -20.85
CA VAL A 35 1.01 20.13 -21.86
C VAL A 35 -0.45 20.60 -21.95
N ARG A 36 -0.66 21.92 -22.02
CA ARG A 36 -2.00 22.52 -22.12
C ARG A 36 -2.47 22.60 -23.57
N PRO A 37 -3.79 22.63 -23.85
CA PRO A 37 -4.32 22.64 -25.22
C PRO A 37 -3.73 23.75 -26.12
N TYR A 38 -3.57 24.98 -25.61
CA TYR A 38 -2.96 26.06 -26.40
C TYR A 38 -1.48 25.81 -26.76
N GLN A 39 -0.76 25.04 -25.94
CA GLN A 39 0.64 24.69 -26.22
C GLN A 39 0.75 23.62 -27.30
N VAL A 40 -0.25 22.74 -27.41
CA VAL A 40 -0.39 21.83 -28.55
C VAL A 40 -0.53 22.66 -29.83
N ALA A 41 -1.41 23.67 -29.84
CA ALA A 41 -1.55 24.57 -30.98
C ALA A 41 -0.23 25.29 -31.32
N ILE A 42 0.53 25.76 -30.31
CA ILE A 42 1.86 26.36 -30.52
C ILE A 42 2.82 25.36 -31.20
N CYS A 43 2.84 24.08 -30.80
CA CYS A 43 3.71 23.07 -31.42
C CYS A 43 3.39 22.87 -32.91
N PHE A 44 2.11 22.80 -33.27
CA PHE A 44 1.68 22.68 -34.66
C PHE A 44 1.92 23.96 -35.47
N SER A 45 1.76 25.15 -34.86
CA SER A 45 2.11 26.42 -35.50
C SER A 45 3.62 26.54 -35.73
N LEU A 46 4.45 26.04 -34.81
CA LEU A 46 5.90 25.97 -34.99
C LEU A 46 6.28 25.01 -36.11
N ALA A 47 5.63 23.84 -36.20
CA ALA A 47 5.83 22.92 -37.32
C ALA A 47 5.52 23.58 -38.67
N TYR A 48 4.39 24.30 -38.75
CA TYR A 48 4.04 25.07 -39.95
C TYR A 48 5.06 26.16 -40.26
N ALA A 49 5.49 26.93 -39.26
CA ALA A 49 6.49 27.97 -39.46
C ALA A 49 7.84 27.40 -39.90
N SER A 50 8.25 26.26 -39.34
CA SER A 50 9.47 25.54 -39.73
C SER A 50 9.44 25.10 -41.18
N ASP A 51 8.33 24.52 -41.64
CA ASP A 51 8.15 24.14 -43.05
C ASP A 51 8.08 25.34 -44.00
N ALA A 52 7.40 26.42 -43.58
CA ALA A 52 7.13 27.56 -44.47
C ALA A 52 8.26 28.60 -44.55
N TYR A 53 9.03 28.79 -43.48
CA TYR A 53 9.96 29.93 -43.35
C TYR A 53 11.39 29.56 -42.95
N PHE A 54 11.56 28.53 -42.12
CA PHE A 54 12.89 28.20 -41.57
C PHE A 54 13.53 27.07 -42.38
N LYS A 55 14.33 27.43 -43.39
CA LYS A 55 15.22 26.49 -44.12
C LYS A 55 16.36 26.01 -43.21
N VAL A 56 16.04 25.25 -42.16
CA VAL A 56 17.02 24.70 -41.21
C VAL A 56 17.60 23.43 -41.83
N PRO A 57 18.91 23.39 -42.17
CA PRO A 57 19.49 22.28 -42.93
C PRO A 57 19.28 20.89 -42.29
N TYR A 58 19.31 20.82 -40.95
CA TYR A 58 19.09 19.57 -40.22
C TYR A 58 17.62 19.09 -40.29
N LEU A 59 16.65 20.00 -40.32
CA LEU A 59 15.24 19.64 -40.44
C LEU A 59 14.90 19.20 -41.86
N GLU A 60 15.62 19.69 -42.88
CA GLU A 60 15.47 19.23 -44.26
C GLU A 60 15.90 17.76 -44.41
N GLU A 61 16.99 17.32 -43.78
CA GLU A 61 17.39 15.91 -43.82
C GLU A 61 16.37 14.99 -43.12
N VAL A 62 15.80 15.45 -42.00
CA VAL A 62 14.71 14.72 -41.32
C VAL A 62 13.45 14.69 -42.19
N LYS A 63 13.14 15.80 -42.86
CA LYS A 63 12.00 15.91 -43.77
C LYS A 63 12.14 14.96 -44.95
N GLU A 64 13.28 14.96 -45.63
CA GLU A 64 13.56 14.04 -46.74
C GLU A 64 13.40 12.56 -46.33
N ARG A 65 13.88 12.18 -45.14
CA ARG A 65 13.69 10.82 -44.62
C ARG A 65 12.23 10.50 -44.31
N LEU A 66 11.48 11.44 -43.73
CA LEU A 66 10.05 11.27 -43.47
C LEU A 66 9.26 11.17 -44.78
N THR A 67 9.54 12.03 -45.76
CA THR A 67 8.93 11.97 -47.09
C THR A 67 9.21 10.62 -47.76
N TYR A 68 10.46 10.14 -47.72
CA TYR A 68 10.83 8.82 -48.23
C TYR A 68 10.07 7.67 -47.56
N LEU A 69 9.95 7.69 -46.22
CA LEU A 69 9.14 6.72 -45.48
C LEU A 69 7.65 6.85 -45.84
N ASN A 70 7.18 8.08 -46.10
CA ASN A 70 5.80 8.41 -46.47
C ASN A 70 5.41 7.93 -47.87
N GLU A 71 6.34 7.88 -48.81
CA GLU A 71 6.13 7.33 -50.14
C GLU A 71 5.81 5.82 -50.14
N TRP A 72 6.21 5.06 -49.11
CA TRP A 72 5.97 3.62 -49.02
C TRP A 72 4.51 3.22 -48.70
N TRP A 73 3.74 4.13 -48.09
CA TRP A 73 2.41 3.85 -47.53
C TRP A 73 1.35 4.88 -47.91
N ILE A 74 1.73 6.04 -48.47
CA ILE A 74 0.79 7.01 -49.04
C ILE A 74 0.68 6.77 -50.56
N PRO A 75 -0.48 6.33 -51.07
CA PRO A 75 -0.69 6.18 -52.51
C PRO A 75 -0.40 7.49 -53.26
N SER A 76 0.33 7.39 -54.37
CA SER A 76 0.64 8.53 -55.26
C SER A 76 -0.61 9.25 -55.79
N SER A 77 -1.78 8.60 -55.74
CA SER A 77 -3.09 9.17 -56.08
C SER A 77 -3.61 10.23 -55.10
N LEU A 78 -3.07 10.34 -53.88
CA LEU A 78 -3.52 11.32 -52.87
C LEU A 78 -2.89 12.72 -53.06
N GLY A 79 -1.87 12.84 -53.91
CA GLY A 79 -1.25 14.11 -54.32
C GLY A 79 -0.32 14.76 -53.28
N GLU A 80 0.59 15.62 -53.75
CA GLU A 80 1.63 16.28 -52.93
C GLU A 80 1.07 17.13 -51.78
N ARG A 81 -0.11 17.74 -51.96
CA ARG A 81 -0.75 18.55 -50.92
C ARG A 81 -1.16 17.72 -49.70
N PHE A 82 -1.54 16.46 -49.92
CA PHE A 82 -1.88 15.56 -48.83
C PHE A 82 -0.62 15.12 -48.08
N ALA A 83 0.43 14.71 -48.82
CA ALA A 83 1.73 14.36 -48.25
C ALA A 83 2.30 15.47 -47.36
N ARG A 84 2.27 16.73 -47.84
CA ARG A 84 2.71 17.89 -47.05
C ARG A 84 1.91 18.10 -45.75
N ARG A 85 0.61 17.81 -45.74
CA ARG A 85 -0.22 17.88 -44.51
C ARG A 85 0.14 16.79 -43.52
N VAL A 86 0.48 15.60 -44.00
CA VAL A 86 0.96 14.48 -43.16
C VAL A 86 2.32 14.83 -42.55
N GLU A 87 3.26 15.35 -43.34
CA GLU A 87 4.56 15.82 -42.84
C GLU A 87 4.40 16.90 -41.76
N LEU A 88 3.55 17.90 -41.98
CA LEU A 88 3.26 18.95 -41.00
C LEU A 88 2.67 18.37 -39.69
N LEU A 89 1.80 17.36 -39.80
CA LEU A 89 1.24 16.65 -38.66
C LEU A 89 2.33 15.91 -37.89
N GLU A 90 3.21 15.18 -38.58
CA GLU A 90 4.33 14.45 -37.99
C GLU A 90 5.33 15.39 -37.29
N PHE A 91 5.72 16.49 -37.93
CA PHE A 91 6.56 17.52 -37.29
C PHE A 91 5.88 18.12 -36.07
N GLY A 92 4.57 18.43 -36.14
CA GLY A 92 3.81 18.92 -34.99
C GLY A 92 3.79 17.92 -33.82
N LEU A 93 3.63 16.63 -34.12
CA LEU A 93 3.70 15.56 -33.12
C LEU A 93 5.11 15.39 -32.54
N LEU A 94 6.17 15.54 -33.35
CA LEU A 94 7.56 15.51 -32.89
C LEU A 94 7.86 16.69 -31.95
N TYR A 95 7.45 17.91 -32.31
CA TYR A 95 7.58 19.08 -31.43
C TYR A 95 6.79 18.90 -30.13
N LEU A 96 5.56 18.39 -30.21
CA LEU A 96 4.76 18.08 -29.04
C LEU A 96 5.44 17.04 -28.14
N ALA A 97 5.96 15.95 -28.72
CA ALA A 97 6.66 14.90 -27.98
C ALA A 97 7.91 15.44 -27.29
N LEU A 98 8.71 16.25 -27.98
CA LEU A 98 9.89 16.91 -27.43
C LEU A 98 9.52 17.87 -26.30
N PHE A 99 8.50 18.71 -26.51
CA PHE A 99 8.03 19.66 -25.51
C PHE A 99 7.49 18.95 -24.26
N THR A 100 6.69 17.90 -24.44
CA THR A 100 6.21 17.04 -23.35
C THR A 100 7.38 16.39 -22.61
N TRP A 101 8.39 15.88 -23.32
CA TRP A 101 9.58 15.27 -22.72
C TRP A 101 10.37 16.27 -21.86
N ILE A 102 10.65 17.47 -22.40
CA ILE A 102 11.33 18.56 -21.68
C ILE A 102 10.52 18.94 -20.43
N ARG A 103 9.22 19.14 -20.58
CA ARG A 103 8.33 19.57 -19.48
C ARG A 103 8.23 18.51 -18.37
N ARG A 104 8.10 17.23 -18.73
CA ARG A 104 8.12 16.12 -17.77
C ARG A 104 9.48 16.01 -17.08
N GLY A 105 10.58 16.20 -17.82
CA GLY A 105 11.93 16.25 -17.27
C GLY A 105 12.12 17.38 -16.25
N PHE A 106 11.67 18.58 -16.59
CA PHE A 106 11.68 19.75 -15.70
C PHE A 106 10.89 19.48 -14.42
N LEU A 107 9.66 18.96 -14.53
CA LEU A 107 8.85 18.62 -13.35
C LEU A 107 9.48 17.53 -12.48
N ARG A 108 10.09 16.49 -13.07
CA ARG A 108 10.85 15.49 -12.31
C ARG A 108 11.98 16.15 -11.52
N TRP A 109 12.70 17.08 -12.14
CA TRP A 109 13.77 17.82 -11.47
C TRP A 109 13.22 18.69 -10.32
N VAL A 110 12.14 19.45 -10.55
CA VAL A 110 11.48 20.25 -9.50
C VAL A 110 11.00 19.35 -8.36
N LEU A 111 10.33 18.24 -8.65
CA LEU A 111 9.82 17.30 -7.65
C LEU A 111 10.93 16.55 -6.89
N SER A 112 12.14 16.48 -7.44
CA SER A 112 13.30 15.89 -6.75
C SER A 112 13.79 16.75 -5.57
N TYR A 113 13.41 18.03 -5.52
CA TYR A 113 13.67 18.89 -4.36
C TYR A 113 12.71 18.54 -3.22
N THR A 114 13.24 18.08 -2.09
CA THR A 114 12.45 17.62 -0.94
C THR A 114 12.70 18.38 0.37
N ARG A 115 13.46 19.48 0.34
CA ARG A 115 13.81 20.25 1.56
C ARG A 115 12.58 20.94 2.19
N TRP A 116 11.55 21.21 1.39
CA TRP A 116 10.29 21.80 1.86
C TRP A 116 9.61 20.97 2.97
N ILE A 117 9.84 19.65 3.06
CA ILE A 117 9.17 18.77 4.06
C ILE A 117 9.66 19.00 5.51
N TYR A 118 10.80 19.68 5.68
CA TYR A 118 11.39 19.94 7.01
C TYR A 118 10.76 21.16 7.69
N TYR A 119 9.97 21.95 6.97
CA TYR A 119 9.20 23.06 7.49
C TYR A 119 7.78 22.59 7.87
N SER A 120 7.14 23.26 8.84
CA SER A 120 5.77 22.91 9.25
C SER A 120 4.75 23.28 8.18
N ASP A 121 5.00 24.38 7.46
CA ASP A 121 4.35 24.71 6.19
C ASP A 121 5.43 24.88 5.10
N PRO A 122 5.30 24.21 3.92
CA PRO A 122 6.20 24.44 2.78
C PRO A 122 6.34 25.91 2.37
N SER A 123 5.35 26.77 2.66
CA SER A 123 5.40 28.21 2.39
C SER A 123 6.46 28.96 3.22
N GLN A 124 6.85 28.38 4.37
CA GLN A 124 7.87 28.91 5.28
C GLN A 124 9.30 28.64 4.79
N ASP A 125 9.48 27.88 3.71
CA ASP A 125 10.77 27.85 3.02
C ASP A 125 10.97 29.17 2.26
N ILE A 126 11.52 30.16 2.97
CA ILE A 126 11.84 31.50 2.45
C ILE A 126 13.10 31.45 1.57
N SER A 127 13.81 30.30 1.52
CA SER A 127 14.99 30.16 0.69
C SER A 127 14.69 30.44 -0.78
N PHE A 128 15.69 30.97 -1.49
CA PHE A 128 15.61 31.19 -2.93
C PHE A 128 15.13 29.92 -3.66
N TRP A 129 15.70 28.76 -3.28
CA TRP A 129 15.33 27.46 -3.84
C TRP A 129 13.89 27.05 -3.54
N GLY A 130 13.36 27.33 -2.34
CA GLY A 130 11.96 27.09 -2.00
C GLY A 130 10.98 27.95 -2.83
N LYS A 131 11.35 29.20 -3.13
CA LYS A 131 10.58 30.08 -4.02
C LYS A 131 10.63 29.58 -5.47
N CYS A 132 11.82 29.26 -5.99
CA CYS A 132 12.00 28.70 -7.32
C CYS A 132 11.25 27.38 -7.50
N TRP A 133 11.25 26.53 -6.48
CA TRP A 133 10.53 25.26 -6.49
C TRP A 133 9.01 25.47 -6.60
N ARG A 134 8.43 26.36 -5.79
CA ARG A 134 7.00 26.69 -5.87
C ARG A 134 6.61 27.25 -7.23
N TYR A 135 7.41 28.19 -7.73
CA TYR A 135 7.19 28.76 -9.05
C TYR A 135 7.31 27.70 -10.15
N GLY A 136 8.31 26.81 -10.05
CA GLY A 136 8.50 25.70 -10.98
C GLY A 136 7.33 24.71 -10.98
N LEU A 137 6.79 24.37 -9.81
CA LEU A 137 5.58 23.55 -9.71
C LEU A 137 4.38 24.23 -10.36
N TRP A 138 4.16 25.52 -10.10
CA TRP A 138 3.07 26.28 -10.68
C TRP A 138 3.18 26.40 -12.20
N LEU A 139 4.38 26.71 -12.71
CA LEU A 139 4.68 26.81 -14.14
C LEU A 139 4.50 25.46 -14.85
N GLY A 140 4.99 24.39 -14.21
CA GLY A 140 4.97 23.04 -14.75
C GLY A 140 3.62 22.33 -14.61
N ALA A 141 2.78 22.70 -13.64
CA ALA A 141 1.50 22.05 -13.38
C ALA A 141 0.58 22.09 -14.60
N GLY A 142 0.27 20.90 -15.13
CA GLY A 142 -0.82 20.70 -16.08
C GLY A 142 -2.17 20.89 -15.40
N SER A 143 -3.20 21.17 -16.18
CA SER A 143 -4.58 21.20 -15.69
C SER A 143 -5.09 19.77 -15.53
N SER A 144 -5.77 19.50 -14.40
CA SER A 144 -6.58 18.30 -14.14
C SER A 144 -5.98 16.97 -14.64
N PRO A 145 -4.91 16.45 -14.01
CA PRO A 145 -4.34 15.16 -14.39
C PRO A 145 -5.36 14.03 -14.24
N SER A 146 -5.36 13.10 -15.19
CA SER A 146 -5.96 11.78 -15.02
C SER A 146 -5.24 11.02 -13.90
N THR A 147 -5.88 9.98 -13.36
CA THR A 147 -5.41 9.19 -12.20
C THR A 147 -3.92 8.82 -12.24
N PHE A 148 -3.39 8.47 -13.42
CA PHE A 148 -2.02 7.97 -13.57
C PHE A 148 -1.07 8.91 -14.33
N ASP A 149 -1.52 10.08 -14.79
CA ASP A 149 -0.70 10.98 -15.61
C ASP A 149 0.56 11.43 -14.86
N THR A 150 0.40 11.66 -13.55
CA THR A 150 1.48 12.14 -12.69
C THR A 150 2.60 11.12 -12.50
N GLU A 151 2.39 9.84 -12.78
CA GLU A 151 3.45 8.81 -12.71
C GLU A 151 4.65 9.16 -13.60
N THR A 152 4.38 9.79 -14.74
CA THR A 152 5.41 10.17 -15.72
C THR A 152 6.35 11.28 -15.22
N ILE A 153 5.92 12.06 -14.22
CA ILE A 153 6.69 13.18 -13.66
C ILE A 153 7.27 12.89 -12.27
N LEU A 154 6.99 11.73 -11.68
CA LEU A 154 7.54 11.41 -10.37
C LEU A 154 9.06 11.16 -10.46
N PRO A 155 9.85 11.67 -9.50
CA PRO A 155 11.28 11.43 -9.47
C PRO A 155 11.59 9.98 -9.07
N SER A 156 12.74 9.48 -9.52
CA SER A 156 13.27 8.19 -9.07
C SER A 156 13.72 8.24 -7.61
N LEU A 157 13.55 7.13 -6.88
CA LEU A 157 14.00 7.01 -5.49
C LEU A 157 15.50 7.40 -5.35
N PRO A 158 15.86 8.32 -4.44
CA PRO A 158 17.25 8.72 -4.24
C PRO A 158 18.08 7.56 -3.69
N LEU A 159 19.34 7.50 -4.11
CA LEU A 159 20.28 6.46 -3.70
C LEU A 159 21.21 7.04 -2.63
N PRO A 160 21.10 6.62 -1.35
CA PRO A 160 21.98 7.09 -0.28
C PRO A 160 23.44 6.68 -0.51
N SER A 161 24.40 7.33 0.16
CA SER A 161 25.78 6.83 0.19
C SER A 161 25.92 5.62 1.12
N VAL A 162 26.89 4.75 0.83
CA VAL A 162 27.19 3.57 1.66
C VAL A 162 27.56 4.00 3.09
N ASP A 163 28.39 5.03 3.25
CA ASP A 163 28.79 5.54 4.57
C ASP A 163 27.59 6.05 5.40
N LEU A 164 26.65 6.74 4.75
CA LEU A 164 25.44 7.22 5.42
C LEU A 164 24.56 6.05 5.87
N THR A 165 24.43 5.03 5.02
CA THR A 165 23.70 3.80 5.36
C THR A 165 24.30 3.12 6.58
N ILE A 166 25.61 2.90 6.59
CA ILE A 166 26.31 2.26 7.71
C ILE A 166 26.15 3.08 8.99
N LYS A 167 26.39 4.40 8.93
CA LYS A 167 26.26 5.30 10.08
C LYS A 167 24.86 5.23 10.70
N ARG A 168 23.80 5.22 9.89
CA ARG A 168 22.41 5.19 10.38
C ARG A 168 22.01 3.82 10.93
N VAL A 169 22.42 2.75 10.27
CA VAL A 169 22.20 1.37 10.75
C VAL A 169 22.88 1.20 12.10
N MET A 170 24.17 1.50 12.22
CA MET A 170 24.92 1.38 13.48
C MET A 170 24.33 2.28 14.57
N GLY A 171 23.92 3.51 14.22
CA GLY A 171 23.25 4.41 15.16
C GLY A 171 21.94 3.85 15.74
N SER A 172 21.20 3.04 14.98
CA SER A 172 20.00 2.35 15.48
C SER A 172 20.32 1.13 16.35
N LEU A 173 21.43 0.46 16.08
CA LEU A 173 21.88 -0.71 16.84
C LEU A 173 22.57 -0.34 18.16
N ALA A 174 23.15 0.87 18.25
CA ALA A 174 23.85 1.35 19.43
C ALA A 174 23.01 1.29 20.72
N PRO A 175 21.78 1.84 20.78
CA PRO A 175 20.94 1.71 21.99
C PRO A 175 20.41 0.29 22.22
N TYR A 176 20.35 -0.56 21.19
CA TYR A 176 19.82 -1.92 21.26
C TYR A 176 20.83 -2.93 21.81
N LEU A 177 22.04 -2.94 21.23
CA LEU A 177 23.11 -3.87 21.60
C LEU A 177 24.02 -3.31 22.70
N GLY A 178 24.13 -1.97 22.80
CA GLY A 178 25.16 -1.30 23.58
C GLY A 178 26.48 -1.20 22.80
N THR A 179 27.06 0.00 22.77
CA THR A 179 28.31 0.29 22.03
C THR A 179 29.51 -0.51 22.52
N ASP A 180 29.50 -0.86 23.80
CA ASP A 180 30.60 -1.59 24.45
C ASP A 180 30.45 -3.12 24.29
N SER A 181 29.35 -3.58 23.69
CA SER A 181 29.13 -5.01 23.47
C SER A 181 30.04 -5.53 22.35
N ALA A 182 30.61 -6.72 22.56
CA ALA A 182 31.42 -7.40 21.55
C ALA A 182 30.65 -7.58 20.23
N ARG A 183 29.35 -7.87 20.31
CA ARG A 183 28.48 -8.02 19.13
C ARG A 183 28.34 -6.73 18.32
N TYR A 184 28.21 -5.58 18.96
CA TYR A 184 28.15 -4.29 18.26
C TYR A 184 29.46 -4.01 17.53
N GLN A 185 30.59 -4.20 18.22
CA GLN A 185 31.93 -3.97 17.66
C GLN A 185 32.23 -4.90 16.50
N GLU A 186 31.88 -6.19 16.60
CA GLU A 186 32.05 -7.17 15.53
C GLU A 186 31.27 -6.76 14.27
N ILE A 187 30.00 -6.39 14.42
CA ILE A 187 29.17 -5.92 13.30
C ILE A 187 29.76 -4.65 12.68
N GLU A 188 30.20 -3.70 13.51
CA GLU A 188 30.78 -2.44 13.05
C GLU A 188 32.05 -2.66 12.22
N VAL A 189 32.96 -3.50 12.72
CA VAL A 189 34.22 -3.83 12.04
C VAL A 189 33.94 -4.56 10.73
N GLY A 190 33.07 -5.58 10.75
CA GLY A 190 32.72 -6.36 9.56
C GLY A 190 32.12 -5.49 8.45
N ILE A 191 31.11 -4.68 8.77
CA ILE A 191 30.45 -3.82 7.79
C ILE A 191 31.39 -2.75 7.24
N LYS A 192 32.25 -2.15 8.09
CA LYS A 192 33.24 -1.17 7.62
C LYS A 192 34.28 -1.80 6.71
N LYS A 193 34.72 -3.04 7.01
CA LYS A 193 35.63 -3.80 6.14
C LYS A 193 34.98 -4.07 4.79
N TRP A 194 33.77 -4.63 4.79
CA TRP A 194 33.00 -4.88 3.57
C TRP A 194 32.80 -3.60 2.73
N ALA A 195 32.49 -2.47 3.38
CA ALA A 195 32.25 -1.21 2.71
C ALA A 195 33.49 -0.70 1.94
N LYS A 196 34.68 -0.88 2.53
CA LYS A 196 35.96 -0.53 1.90
C LYS A 196 36.26 -1.42 0.70
N GLU A 197 36.02 -2.72 0.82
CA GLU A 197 36.39 -3.72 -0.20
C GLU A 197 35.39 -3.77 -1.36
N GLN A 198 34.08 -3.75 -1.08
CA GLN A 198 33.02 -4.05 -2.04
C GLN A 198 31.98 -2.94 -2.20
N GLY A 199 31.90 -1.99 -1.25
CA GLY A 199 30.84 -0.99 -1.19
C GLY A 199 30.75 -0.10 -2.44
N SER A 200 31.89 0.40 -2.93
CA SER A 200 31.94 1.30 -4.10
C SER A 200 31.46 0.60 -5.40
N GLY A 201 31.82 -0.66 -5.58
CA GLY A 201 31.39 -1.49 -6.70
C GLY A 201 29.89 -1.74 -6.68
N CYS A 202 29.34 -2.10 -5.52
CA CYS A 202 27.89 -2.29 -5.34
C CYS A 202 27.14 -0.97 -5.60
N GLN A 203 27.63 0.14 -5.07
CA GLN A 203 27.06 1.47 -5.29
C GLN A 203 27.01 1.87 -6.78
N ARG A 204 28.06 1.54 -7.55
CA ARG A 204 28.07 1.78 -9.01
C ARG A 204 27.00 0.95 -9.72
N ARG A 205 26.82 -0.32 -9.36
CA ARG A 205 25.76 -1.18 -9.93
C ARG A 205 24.36 -0.66 -9.59
N LEU A 206 24.14 -0.20 -8.38
CA LEU A 206 22.86 0.40 -7.99
C LEU A 206 22.54 1.68 -8.75
N ARG A 207 23.54 2.51 -9.07
CA ARG A 207 23.36 3.68 -9.95
C ARG A 207 22.91 3.27 -11.35
N VAL A 208 23.55 2.24 -11.93
CA VAL A 208 23.16 1.69 -13.23
C VAL A 208 21.73 1.15 -13.17
N LYS A 209 21.40 0.34 -12.16
CA LYS A 209 20.03 -0.16 -11.96
C LYS A 209 19.01 0.98 -11.86
N LYS A 210 19.31 2.01 -11.08
CA LYS A 210 18.43 3.18 -10.93
C LYS A 210 18.15 3.84 -12.29
N TRP A 211 19.16 3.95 -13.14
CA TRP A 211 19.02 4.58 -14.46
C TRP A 211 18.13 3.77 -15.41
N PHE A 212 18.30 2.44 -15.46
CA PHE A 212 17.51 1.58 -16.35
C PHE A 212 16.09 1.29 -15.85
N SER A 213 15.89 1.13 -14.53
CA SER A 213 14.60 0.71 -13.97
C SER A 213 13.77 1.84 -13.36
N GLY A 214 14.31 3.06 -13.26
CA GLY A 214 13.66 4.20 -12.60
C GLY A 214 13.55 4.07 -11.07
N ASN A 215 13.71 2.87 -10.49
CA ASN A 215 13.71 2.63 -9.06
C ASN A 215 14.62 1.43 -8.71
N TYR A 216 15.69 1.68 -7.95
CA TYR A 216 16.69 0.65 -7.64
C TYR A 216 16.25 -0.36 -6.57
N ALA A 217 15.21 -0.07 -5.80
CA ALA A 217 14.85 -0.85 -4.61
C ALA A 217 13.60 -1.71 -4.81
N THR A 218 12.50 -1.14 -5.32
CA THR A 218 11.16 -1.73 -5.23
C THR A 218 11.08 -3.16 -5.75
N ALA A 219 11.47 -3.42 -7.01
CA ALA A 219 11.35 -4.76 -7.60
C ALA A 219 12.15 -5.84 -6.84
N TRP A 220 13.36 -5.48 -6.39
CA TRP A 220 14.22 -6.38 -5.62
C TRP A 220 13.70 -6.60 -4.20
N TRP A 221 13.17 -5.56 -3.56
CA TRP A 221 12.55 -5.66 -2.24
C TRP A 221 11.27 -6.49 -2.27
N GLU A 222 10.37 -6.27 -3.24
CA GLU A 222 9.14 -7.05 -3.40
C GLU A 222 9.47 -8.54 -3.61
N SER A 223 10.46 -8.82 -4.47
CA SER A 223 10.89 -10.18 -4.74
C SER A 223 11.48 -10.83 -3.48
N TYR A 224 12.43 -10.18 -2.83
CA TYR A 224 13.11 -10.74 -1.65
C TYR A 224 12.19 -10.93 -0.44
N THR A 225 11.29 -9.97 -0.19
CA THR A 225 10.47 -9.96 1.04
C THR A 225 9.26 -10.88 0.90
N PHE A 226 8.72 -11.03 -0.31
CA PHE A 226 7.45 -11.71 -0.53
C PHE A 226 7.58 -12.90 -1.50
N LEU A 227 8.06 -12.66 -2.72
CA LEU A 227 7.90 -13.62 -3.82
C LEU A 227 8.91 -14.77 -3.80
N CYS A 228 10.10 -14.55 -3.25
CA CYS A 228 11.09 -15.60 -2.96
C CYS A 228 10.84 -16.29 -1.62
N HIS A 229 9.90 -15.80 -0.81
CA HIS A 229 9.61 -16.40 0.49
C HIS A 229 8.75 -17.65 0.29
N ARG A 230 9.27 -18.80 0.72
CA ARG A 230 8.64 -20.12 0.46
C ARG A 230 7.73 -20.61 1.58
N GLU A 231 7.73 -19.96 2.75
CA GLU A 231 6.73 -20.29 3.79
C GLU A 231 5.31 -19.98 3.30
N SER A 232 4.33 -20.63 3.93
CA SER A 232 2.92 -20.43 3.61
C SER A 232 2.47 -18.97 3.71
N ASP A 233 1.67 -18.54 2.74
CA ASP A 233 1.01 -17.23 2.73
C ASP A 233 0.07 -17.05 3.93
N PHE A 234 -0.33 -18.15 4.57
CA PHE A 234 -1.11 -18.14 5.80
C PHE A 234 -0.31 -17.64 7.02
N THR A 235 1.00 -17.93 7.05
CA THR A 235 1.91 -17.52 8.12
C THR A 235 2.59 -16.17 7.86
N SER A 236 2.73 -15.75 6.60
CA SER A 236 3.35 -14.48 6.19
C SER A 236 3.23 -14.31 4.67
N PRO A 237 2.90 -13.15 4.07
CA PRO A 237 2.62 -11.83 4.65
C PRO A 237 1.25 -11.33 4.15
N THR A 238 0.22 -11.54 4.95
CA THR A 238 -1.13 -11.06 4.65
C THR A 238 -1.55 -10.09 5.76
N PHE A 239 -2.25 -9.03 5.39
CA PHE A 239 -2.84 -8.12 6.38
C PHE A 239 -4.35 -8.17 6.24
N TYR A 240 -5.05 -7.78 7.30
CA TYR A 240 -6.50 -7.86 7.35
C TYR A 240 -7.10 -6.51 7.71
N ALA A 241 -8.32 -6.26 7.26
CA ALA A 241 -9.09 -5.08 7.63
C ALA A 241 -10.48 -5.48 8.10
N PHE A 242 -11.05 -4.70 9.01
CA PHE A 242 -12.41 -4.89 9.49
C PHE A 242 -12.99 -3.57 9.96
N GLN A 243 -14.31 -3.51 10.11
CA GLN A 243 -15.02 -2.36 10.64
C GLN A 243 -15.70 -2.73 11.96
N LYS A 244 -15.82 -1.78 12.89
CA LYS A 244 -16.57 -1.96 14.13
C LYS A 244 -18.06 -2.24 13.80
N SER A 245 -18.64 -3.26 14.43
CA SER A 245 -20.02 -3.71 14.15
C SER A 245 -21.10 -2.64 14.37
N SER A 246 -20.84 -1.63 15.21
CA SER A 246 -21.79 -0.56 15.51
C SER A 246 -21.98 0.46 14.37
N SER A 247 -21.27 0.31 13.25
CA SER A 247 -21.22 1.31 12.17
C SER A 247 -21.86 0.84 10.85
N GLN A 248 -22.78 -0.12 10.93
CA GLN A 248 -23.44 -0.72 9.78
C GLN A 248 -24.75 -0.01 9.44
N PHE A 249 -25.08 0.10 8.15
CA PHE A 249 -26.34 0.68 7.68
C PHE A 249 -27.46 -0.34 7.47
N THR A 250 -27.13 -1.64 7.39
CA THR A 250 -28.08 -2.73 7.25
C THR A 250 -27.63 -3.94 8.07
N GLN A 251 -28.59 -4.75 8.52
CA GLN A 251 -28.34 -6.06 9.12
C GLN A 251 -28.38 -7.18 8.07
N ASN A 252 -28.84 -6.90 6.85
CA ASN A 252 -28.83 -7.86 5.75
C ASN A 252 -27.42 -7.98 5.16
N SER A 253 -26.77 -9.10 5.44
CA SER A 253 -25.42 -9.40 4.97
C SER A 253 -25.31 -9.45 3.45
N LEU A 254 -26.31 -9.99 2.74
CA LEU A 254 -26.30 -10.09 1.28
C LEU A 254 -26.47 -8.71 0.63
N ALA A 255 -27.35 -7.88 1.17
CA ALA A 255 -27.53 -6.50 0.73
C ALA A 255 -26.22 -5.70 0.89
N ARG A 256 -25.58 -5.81 2.06
CA ARG A 256 -24.30 -5.14 2.31
C ARG A 256 -23.19 -5.62 1.39
N ALA A 257 -23.10 -6.94 1.18
CA ALA A 257 -22.15 -7.53 0.24
C ALA A 257 -22.35 -6.98 -1.17
N ALA A 258 -23.59 -6.92 -1.64
CA ALA A 258 -23.93 -6.40 -2.96
C ALA A 258 -23.56 -4.92 -3.13
N VAL A 259 -23.87 -4.06 -2.15
CA VAL A 259 -23.50 -2.65 -2.17
C VAL A 259 -21.98 -2.46 -2.18
N LEU A 260 -21.23 -3.17 -1.34
CA LEU A 260 -19.77 -3.08 -1.33
C LEU A 260 -19.15 -3.59 -2.65
N LEU A 261 -19.69 -4.67 -3.23
CA LEU A 261 -19.27 -5.17 -4.54
C LEU A 261 -19.52 -4.15 -5.64
N TYR A 262 -20.68 -3.48 -5.63
CA TYR A 262 -20.98 -2.39 -6.55
C TYR A 262 -20.00 -1.24 -6.40
N LEU A 263 -19.81 -0.70 -5.18
CA LEU A 263 -18.92 0.44 -4.93
C LEU A 263 -17.47 0.12 -5.33
N TYR A 264 -16.98 -1.06 -4.94
CA TYR A 264 -15.63 -1.50 -5.27
C TYR A 264 -15.46 -1.80 -6.76
N GLY A 265 -16.47 -2.40 -7.40
CA GLY A 265 -16.53 -2.61 -8.85
C GLY A 265 -16.53 -1.29 -9.62
N ASN A 266 -17.26 -0.27 -9.15
CA ASN A 266 -17.33 1.02 -9.81
C ASN A 266 -16.02 1.78 -9.68
N LEU A 267 -15.34 1.67 -8.53
CA LEU A 267 -13.97 2.17 -8.35
C LEU A 267 -13.03 1.61 -9.43
N ARG A 268 -13.15 0.33 -9.79
CA ARG A 268 -12.37 -0.27 -10.89
C ARG A 268 -12.61 0.44 -12.22
N THR A 269 -13.85 0.79 -12.52
CA THR A 269 -14.21 1.49 -13.77
C THR A 269 -13.68 2.91 -13.77
N LEU A 270 -13.82 3.62 -12.66
CA LEU A 270 -13.27 4.97 -12.47
C LEU A 270 -11.75 5.02 -12.63
N LEU A 271 -11.02 4.05 -12.08
CA LEU A 271 -9.56 3.95 -12.24
C LEU A 271 -9.15 3.71 -13.69
N LYS A 272 -9.91 2.88 -14.42
CA LYS A 272 -9.67 2.66 -15.86
C LYS A 272 -9.97 3.90 -16.69
N ALA A 273 -11.03 4.61 -16.34
CA ALA A 273 -11.42 5.87 -16.97
C ALA A 273 -10.49 7.03 -16.58
N GLY A 274 -9.57 6.85 -15.63
CA GLY A 274 -8.68 7.91 -15.19
C GLY A 274 -9.36 9.01 -14.36
N LYS A 275 -10.56 8.75 -13.85
CA LYS A 275 -11.41 9.73 -13.15
C LYS A 275 -11.14 9.81 -11.65
N VAL A 276 -10.41 8.86 -11.08
CA VAL A 276 -9.99 8.95 -9.68
C VAL A 276 -8.94 10.04 -9.55
N LYS A 277 -9.20 11.02 -8.67
CA LYS A 277 -8.28 12.12 -8.40
C LYS A 277 -6.91 11.61 -8.00
N THR A 278 -5.87 12.14 -8.64
CA THR A 278 -4.48 11.82 -8.26
C THR A 278 -4.26 12.18 -6.79
N GLN A 279 -3.70 11.25 -6.02
CA GLN A 279 -3.38 11.53 -4.62
C GLN A 279 -2.19 12.48 -4.51
N THR A 280 -2.31 13.49 -3.66
CA THR A 280 -1.24 14.46 -3.40
C THR A 280 -0.87 14.51 -1.92
N PHE A 281 0.41 14.70 -1.64
CA PHE A 281 0.91 15.02 -0.31
C PHE A 281 0.67 16.50 -0.02
N GLN A 282 0.01 16.78 1.10
CA GLN A 282 -0.36 18.14 1.53
C GLN A 282 -1.06 18.96 0.43
N GLY A 283 -1.85 18.33 -0.43
CA GLY A 283 -2.61 19.00 -1.50
C GLY A 283 -1.77 19.50 -2.69
N ARG A 284 -0.44 19.32 -2.70
CA ARG A 284 0.45 19.96 -3.67
C ARG A 284 1.33 18.99 -4.46
N VAL A 285 1.94 18.02 -3.78
CA VAL A 285 2.96 17.15 -4.40
C VAL A 285 2.32 15.82 -4.81
N PRO A 286 2.35 15.41 -6.09
CA PRO A 286 1.74 14.15 -6.51
C PRO A 286 2.42 12.95 -5.85
N MET A 287 1.64 11.89 -5.63
CA MET A 287 2.10 10.62 -5.06
C MET A 287 1.84 9.48 -6.05
N CYS A 288 2.80 8.54 -6.11
CA CYS A 288 2.72 7.29 -6.87
C CYS A 288 1.43 6.53 -6.54
N MET A 289 0.60 6.28 -7.54
CA MET A 289 -0.59 5.44 -7.54
C MET A 289 -0.36 4.07 -8.20
N THR A 290 0.87 3.70 -8.58
CA THR A 290 1.16 2.40 -9.24
C THR A 290 0.56 1.19 -8.52
N GLN A 291 0.55 1.17 -7.18
CA GLN A 291 -0.05 0.08 -6.39
C GLN A 291 -1.57 -0.09 -6.61
N TRP A 292 -2.28 0.97 -7.01
CA TRP A 292 -3.72 0.91 -7.31
C TRP A 292 -4.04 0.04 -8.52
N ARG A 293 -3.06 -0.17 -9.42
CA ARG A 293 -3.22 -1.08 -10.56
C ARG A 293 -3.40 -2.52 -10.12
N ARG A 294 -2.92 -2.88 -8.92
CA ARG A 294 -2.96 -4.23 -8.34
C ARG A 294 -4.22 -4.50 -7.50
N LEU A 295 -5.13 -3.53 -7.36
CA LEU A 295 -6.36 -3.71 -6.58
C LEU A 295 -7.28 -4.78 -7.19
N PHE A 296 -7.33 -4.86 -8.52
CA PHE A 296 -8.32 -5.66 -9.22
C PHE A 296 -7.66 -6.66 -10.15
N SER A 297 -8.24 -7.86 -10.24
CA SER A 297 -7.79 -8.90 -11.18
C SER A 297 -6.33 -9.33 -10.95
N THR A 298 -5.80 -9.11 -9.75
CA THR A 298 -4.43 -9.47 -9.38
C THR A 298 -4.43 -10.69 -8.45
N THR A 299 -3.54 -11.63 -8.72
CA THR A 299 -3.29 -12.81 -7.89
C THR A 299 -1.79 -13.10 -7.86
N ARG A 300 -1.32 -13.65 -6.75
CA ARG A 300 0.00 -14.29 -6.67
C ARG A 300 -0.11 -15.68 -7.32
N ILE A 301 0.89 -16.08 -8.09
CA ILE A 301 0.98 -17.39 -8.72
C ILE A 301 2.21 -18.08 -8.15
N ALA A 302 2.01 -19.29 -7.61
CA ALA A 302 3.09 -20.13 -7.12
C ALA A 302 3.92 -20.73 -8.27
N ASN A 303 5.22 -20.53 -8.20
CA ASN A 303 6.23 -21.05 -9.13
C ASN A 303 7.36 -21.74 -8.33
N GLU A 304 8.22 -22.51 -8.99
CA GLU A 304 9.31 -23.29 -8.37
C GLU A 304 10.22 -22.46 -7.45
N ASP A 305 10.90 -21.43 -7.97
CA ASP A 305 11.83 -20.62 -7.17
C ASP A 305 11.29 -19.26 -6.74
N HIS A 306 10.41 -18.68 -7.56
CA HIS A 306 10.00 -17.28 -7.45
C HIS A 306 8.57 -17.07 -7.92
N ASP A 307 7.70 -16.73 -6.99
CA ASP A 307 6.29 -16.49 -7.28
C ASP A 307 6.10 -15.22 -8.11
N GLU A 308 5.01 -15.17 -8.86
CA GLU A 308 4.69 -14.01 -9.70
C GLU A 308 3.43 -13.30 -9.23
N LEU A 309 3.46 -11.96 -9.19
CA LEU A 309 2.23 -11.17 -9.09
C LEU A 309 1.67 -10.91 -10.48
N TRP A 310 0.60 -11.61 -10.80
CA TRP A 310 -0.05 -11.50 -12.10
C TRP A 310 -1.31 -10.66 -12.02
N THR A 311 -1.44 -9.68 -12.93
CA THR A 311 -2.66 -8.87 -13.08
C THR A 311 -3.31 -9.14 -14.43
N TYR A 312 -4.45 -9.81 -14.41
CA TYR A 312 -5.15 -10.19 -15.63
C TYR A 312 -5.68 -8.96 -16.39
N PRO A 313 -5.63 -8.97 -17.74
CA PRO A 313 -6.16 -7.88 -18.53
C PRO A 313 -7.67 -7.67 -18.29
N PRO A 314 -8.14 -6.41 -18.32
CA PRO A 314 -9.55 -6.06 -18.15
C PRO A 314 -10.55 -6.80 -19.04
N SER A 315 -10.13 -7.23 -20.23
CA SER A 315 -10.97 -7.97 -21.18
C SER A 315 -11.39 -9.34 -20.66
N PHE A 316 -10.53 -10.00 -19.89
CA PHE A 316 -10.74 -11.36 -19.38
C PHE A 316 -11.41 -11.38 -18.00
N SER A 317 -11.19 -10.35 -17.18
CA SER A 317 -11.74 -10.27 -15.82
C SER A 317 -12.97 -9.36 -15.78
N LYS A 318 -14.17 -9.92 -15.98
CA LYS A 318 -15.48 -9.21 -15.85
C LYS A 318 -16.35 -9.75 -14.71
N HIS A 319 -15.83 -10.71 -13.97
CA HIS A 319 -16.54 -11.45 -12.95
C HIS A 319 -15.81 -11.30 -11.61
N ILE A 320 -16.52 -11.64 -10.55
CA ILE A 320 -15.96 -12.04 -9.27
C ILE A 320 -16.20 -13.53 -9.09
N VAL A 321 -15.62 -14.08 -8.06
CA VAL A 321 -15.97 -15.40 -7.53
C VAL A 321 -16.47 -15.26 -6.10
N VAL A 322 -17.48 -16.04 -5.80
CA VAL A 322 -18.15 -16.09 -4.50
C VAL A 322 -18.02 -17.52 -4.00
N VAL A 323 -17.64 -17.69 -2.74
CA VAL A 323 -17.71 -18.99 -2.05
C VAL A 323 -18.69 -18.89 -0.92
N HIS A 324 -19.59 -19.86 -0.90
CA HIS A 324 -20.51 -20.10 0.20
C HIS A 324 -20.59 -21.60 0.42
N ASN A 325 -20.51 -22.03 1.68
CA ASN A 325 -20.43 -23.45 2.07
C ASN A 325 -19.42 -24.26 1.24
N GLU A 326 -18.21 -23.72 1.02
CA GLU A 326 -17.12 -24.39 0.29
C GLU A 326 -17.38 -24.63 -1.22
N HIS A 327 -18.54 -24.20 -1.73
CA HIS A 327 -18.86 -24.19 -3.16
C HIS A 327 -18.49 -22.86 -3.81
N TYR A 328 -17.93 -22.91 -5.01
CA TYR A 328 -17.40 -21.76 -5.74
C TYR A 328 -18.34 -21.35 -6.88
N TYR A 329 -18.53 -20.06 -7.08
CA TYR A 329 -19.41 -19.52 -8.12
C TYR A 329 -18.74 -18.35 -8.81
N LYS A 330 -18.68 -18.38 -10.13
CA LYS A 330 -18.32 -17.25 -10.97
C LYS A 330 -19.54 -16.35 -11.17
N VAL A 331 -19.48 -15.13 -10.65
CA VAL A 331 -20.57 -14.16 -10.70
C VAL A 331 -20.18 -12.98 -11.59
N PRO A 332 -20.96 -12.64 -12.62
CA PRO A 332 -20.67 -11.46 -13.43
C PRO A 332 -20.84 -10.18 -12.59
N LEU A 333 -19.81 -9.34 -12.59
CA LEU A 333 -19.85 -8.01 -11.98
C LEU A 333 -20.05 -6.91 -13.04
N PHE A 334 -19.64 -7.21 -14.28
CA PHE A 334 -19.82 -6.34 -15.43
C PHE A 334 -20.56 -7.08 -16.53
N THR A 335 -21.47 -6.38 -17.20
CA THR A 335 -22.23 -6.92 -18.33
C THR A 335 -21.37 -7.03 -19.59
N LYS A 336 -21.92 -7.60 -20.66
CA LYS A 336 -21.21 -7.76 -21.95
C LYS A 336 -20.69 -6.40 -22.46
N TRP A 337 -21.46 -5.34 -22.24
CA TRP A 337 -21.16 -3.94 -22.57
C TRP A 337 -20.26 -3.22 -21.56
N ARG A 338 -19.68 -3.93 -20.59
CA ARG A 338 -18.79 -3.41 -19.53
C ARG A 338 -19.45 -2.38 -18.60
N ARG A 339 -20.77 -2.43 -18.47
CA ARG A 339 -21.51 -1.68 -17.43
C ARG A 339 -21.50 -2.48 -16.14
N ILE A 340 -21.47 -1.78 -15.01
CA ILE A 340 -21.54 -2.43 -13.70
C ILE A 340 -22.98 -2.87 -13.41
N VAL A 341 -23.12 -4.06 -12.80
CA VAL A 341 -24.42 -4.61 -12.40
C VAL A 341 -24.95 -3.87 -11.16
N SER A 342 -26.25 -3.60 -11.13
CA SER A 342 -26.92 -2.88 -10.04
C SER A 342 -26.90 -3.66 -8.70
N PRO A 343 -26.84 -2.98 -7.54
CA PRO A 343 -26.78 -3.65 -6.23
C PRO A 343 -27.94 -4.61 -5.94
N ASP A 344 -29.17 -4.27 -6.33
CA ASP A 344 -30.35 -5.12 -6.10
C ASP A 344 -30.23 -6.45 -6.85
N LEU A 345 -29.71 -6.42 -8.07
CA LEU A 345 -29.48 -7.63 -8.87
C LEU A 345 -28.29 -8.43 -8.35
N LEU A 346 -27.22 -7.78 -7.89
CA LEU A 346 -26.12 -8.45 -7.19
C LEU A 346 -26.62 -9.17 -5.95
N GLN A 347 -27.51 -8.55 -5.16
CA GLN A 347 -28.12 -9.19 -3.98
C GLN A 347 -28.93 -10.44 -4.38
N LYS A 348 -29.76 -10.36 -5.43
CA LYS A 348 -30.53 -11.52 -5.92
C LYS A 348 -29.62 -12.69 -6.34
N MET A 349 -28.52 -12.39 -7.03
CA MET A 349 -27.53 -13.42 -7.38
C MET A 349 -26.85 -14.04 -6.17
N LEU A 350 -26.52 -13.23 -5.15
CA LEU A 350 -25.96 -13.75 -3.90
C LEU A 350 -26.97 -14.61 -3.14
N HIS A 351 -28.25 -14.23 -3.13
CA HIS A 351 -29.33 -15.03 -2.54
C HIS A 351 -29.45 -16.40 -3.21
N PHE A 352 -29.48 -16.42 -4.55
CA PHE A 352 -29.47 -17.65 -5.33
C PHE A 352 -28.29 -18.56 -4.97
N ILE A 353 -27.07 -18.00 -4.84
CA ILE A 353 -25.88 -18.77 -4.46
C ILE A 353 -26.02 -19.39 -3.08
N VAL A 354 -26.54 -18.63 -2.11
CA VAL A 354 -26.76 -19.14 -0.74
C VAL A 354 -27.76 -20.29 -0.74
N GLU A 355 -28.87 -20.18 -1.49
CA GLU A 355 -29.87 -21.25 -1.59
C GLU A 355 -29.33 -22.49 -2.31
N ASP A 356 -28.67 -22.32 -3.46
CA ASP A 356 -28.13 -23.42 -4.26
C ASP A 356 -27.03 -24.19 -3.50
N SER A 357 -26.07 -23.47 -2.92
CA SER A 357 -25.00 -24.10 -2.14
C SER A 357 -25.50 -24.79 -0.88
N SER A 358 -26.53 -24.24 -0.21
CA SER A 358 -27.11 -24.90 0.98
C SER A 358 -27.79 -26.22 0.60
N LYS A 359 -28.55 -26.25 -0.50
CA LYS A 359 -29.15 -27.48 -1.04
C LYS A 359 -28.09 -28.54 -1.41
N LYS A 360 -26.99 -28.12 -2.04
CA LYS A 360 -25.88 -29.01 -2.40
C LYS A 360 -25.22 -29.61 -1.16
N SER A 361 -24.89 -28.78 -0.16
CA SER A 361 -24.27 -29.23 1.08
C SER A 361 -25.17 -30.19 1.88
N GLU A 362 -26.49 -30.08 1.78
CA GLU A 362 -27.43 -31.04 2.40
C GLU A 362 -27.45 -32.40 1.68
N CYS A 363 -27.24 -32.42 0.36
CA CYS A 363 -27.18 -33.65 -0.43
C CYS A 363 -25.83 -34.37 -0.32
N GLU A 364 -24.73 -33.65 -0.06
CA GLU A 364 -23.38 -34.19 0.03
C GLU A 364 -23.13 -34.82 1.42
N GLN A 365 -23.09 -36.15 1.49
CA GLN A 365 -22.92 -36.90 2.76
C GLN A 365 -21.52 -36.78 3.38
N GLN A 366 -20.52 -36.27 2.65
CA GLN A 366 -19.18 -35.96 3.17
C GLN A 366 -18.74 -34.57 2.68
N PRO A 367 -18.10 -33.74 3.53
CA PRO A 367 -17.58 -32.45 3.11
C PRO A 367 -16.42 -32.66 2.12
N GLN A 368 -16.62 -32.27 0.87
CA GLN A 368 -15.55 -32.21 -0.12
C GLN A 368 -14.50 -31.19 0.35
N TYR A 369 -13.21 -31.55 0.31
CA TYR A 369 -12.17 -30.59 0.69
C TYR A 369 -12.17 -29.38 -0.24
N SER A 370 -12.20 -28.19 0.33
CA SER A 370 -12.14 -26.96 -0.45
C SER A 370 -10.74 -26.73 -1.05
N PRO A 371 -10.62 -26.46 -2.37
CA PRO A 371 -9.35 -26.20 -3.06
C PRO A 371 -8.57 -25.00 -2.50
N ALA A 372 -9.24 -24.04 -1.86
CA ALA A 372 -8.55 -22.92 -1.21
C ALA A 372 -7.60 -23.35 -0.09
N LEU A 373 -7.81 -24.52 0.55
CA LEU A 373 -6.87 -25.03 1.54
C LEU A 373 -5.46 -25.18 0.96
N LEU A 374 -5.34 -25.56 -0.30
CA LEU A 374 -4.05 -25.78 -0.96
C LEU A 374 -3.22 -24.49 -1.05
N THR A 375 -3.88 -23.34 -1.14
CA THR A 375 -3.19 -22.02 -1.14
C THR A 375 -2.49 -21.70 0.19
N ALA A 376 -2.77 -22.47 1.25
CA ALA A 376 -2.12 -22.37 2.55
C ALA A 376 -0.93 -23.32 2.73
N LEU A 377 -0.61 -24.16 1.74
CA LEU A 377 0.59 -24.99 1.77
C LEU A 377 1.86 -24.13 1.69
N ASN A 378 3.01 -24.77 1.91
CA ASN A 378 4.29 -24.18 1.52
C ASN A 378 4.24 -23.81 0.02
N ARG A 379 4.95 -22.75 -0.39
CA ARG A 379 4.89 -22.28 -1.79
C ARG A 379 5.42 -23.31 -2.79
N ASP A 380 6.40 -24.12 -2.41
CA ASP A 380 6.94 -25.22 -3.22
C ASP A 380 5.89 -26.31 -3.40
N GLU A 381 5.33 -26.81 -2.29
CA GLU A 381 4.26 -27.82 -2.29
C GLU A 381 3.01 -27.32 -3.04
N TRP A 382 2.66 -26.04 -2.87
CA TRP A 382 1.54 -25.43 -3.59
C TRP A 382 1.83 -25.31 -5.08
N HIS A 383 3.05 -24.96 -5.47
CA HIS A 383 3.44 -24.92 -6.87
C HIS A 383 3.31 -26.30 -7.54
N GLU A 384 3.84 -27.34 -6.91
CA GLU A 384 3.74 -28.74 -7.36
C GLU A 384 2.27 -29.17 -7.49
N CYS A 385 1.50 -29.02 -6.40
CA CYS A 385 0.08 -29.39 -6.39
C CYS A 385 -0.74 -28.62 -7.44
N ARG A 386 -0.47 -27.33 -7.61
CA ARG A 386 -1.13 -26.52 -8.63
C ARG A 386 -0.77 -27.01 -10.03
N SER A 387 0.50 -27.28 -10.29
CA SER A 387 0.99 -27.80 -11.58
C SER A 387 0.32 -29.12 -11.92
N ASP A 388 0.35 -30.08 -11.00
CA ASP A 388 -0.04 -31.46 -11.26
C ASP A 388 -1.56 -31.64 -11.36
N PHE A 389 -2.33 -31.00 -10.46
CA PHE A 389 -3.76 -31.28 -10.30
C PHE A 389 -4.68 -30.18 -10.84
N LEU A 390 -4.20 -28.94 -10.95
CA LEU A 390 -5.07 -27.80 -11.27
C LEU A 390 -4.84 -27.24 -12.68
N THR A 391 -3.67 -27.42 -13.29
CA THR A 391 -3.41 -26.88 -14.64
C THR A 391 -3.97 -27.71 -15.80
N SER A 392 -4.58 -28.86 -15.50
CA SER A 392 -5.17 -29.80 -16.48
C SER A 392 -6.69 -29.92 -16.31
N GLY A 393 -7.37 -30.46 -17.33
CA GLY A 393 -8.81 -30.80 -17.28
C GLY A 393 -9.76 -29.61 -17.01
N ALA A 394 -10.86 -29.89 -16.31
CA ALA A 394 -11.88 -28.90 -15.93
C ALA A 394 -11.32 -27.85 -14.94
N ASN A 395 -10.39 -28.25 -14.08
CA ASN A 395 -9.75 -27.38 -13.06
C ASN A 395 -8.97 -26.21 -13.70
N LYS A 396 -8.39 -26.40 -14.88
CA LYS A 396 -7.69 -25.33 -15.64
C LYS A 396 -8.60 -24.14 -15.95
N VAL A 397 -9.87 -24.41 -16.24
CA VAL A 397 -10.87 -23.38 -16.55
C VAL A 397 -11.25 -22.60 -15.28
N HIS A 398 -11.17 -23.25 -14.12
CA HIS A 398 -11.55 -22.69 -12.82
C HIS A 398 -10.43 -21.85 -12.16
N LEU A 399 -9.15 -22.17 -12.39
CA LEU A 399 -7.99 -21.33 -12.00
C LEU A 399 -8.00 -19.90 -12.58
N ALA A 400 -8.77 -19.66 -13.64
CA ALA A 400 -8.92 -18.33 -14.24
C ALA A 400 -9.97 -17.46 -13.50
N THR A 401 -10.67 -18.04 -12.52
CA THR A 401 -11.85 -17.50 -11.86
C THR A 401 -11.70 -17.72 -10.35
N ASP A 402 -10.88 -16.89 -9.69
CA ASP A 402 -10.56 -17.04 -8.26
C ASP A 402 -10.93 -15.81 -7.43
N SER A 403 -11.74 -16.00 -6.39
CA SER A 403 -11.90 -15.14 -5.21
C SER A 403 -12.90 -15.79 -4.26
N ALA A 404 -12.64 -15.79 -2.94
CA ALA A 404 -13.66 -15.83 -1.89
C ALA A 404 -13.09 -15.81 -0.46
N GLN A 405 -13.99 -15.94 0.53
CA GLN A 405 -14.10 -15.29 1.84
C GLN A 405 -14.00 -16.22 3.09
N SER A 406 -13.34 -15.80 4.19
CA SER A 406 -13.59 -16.12 5.65
C SER A 406 -12.32 -15.98 6.51
N VAL A 407 -12.28 -15.11 7.54
CA VAL A 407 -11.12 -14.99 8.47
C VAL A 407 -11.33 -15.68 9.84
N ASP A 408 -12.53 -16.13 10.21
CA ASP A 408 -12.73 -16.70 11.57
C ASP A 408 -13.21 -18.16 11.62
N SER A 409 -13.14 -18.86 10.49
CA SER A 409 -13.19 -20.32 10.45
C SER A 409 -12.49 -20.80 9.18
N PHE A 410 -11.17 -20.98 9.27
CA PHE A 410 -10.25 -21.38 8.19
C PHE A 410 -10.45 -22.85 7.75
N ARG A 411 -11.65 -23.19 7.29
CA ARG A 411 -11.96 -24.45 6.58
C ARG A 411 -11.87 -24.25 5.07
N GLY A 412 -10.80 -23.64 4.56
CA GLY A 412 -10.62 -23.49 3.11
C GLY A 412 -11.60 -22.55 2.43
N LYS A 413 -12.05 -21.47 3.06
CA LYS A 413 -12.98 -20.54 2.40
C LYS A 413 -12.29 -19.31 1.78
N LEU A 414 -10.99 -19.11 2.06
CA LEU A 414 -10.17 -18.03 1.52
C LEU A 414 -9.18 -18.51 0.46
N TRP A 415 -9.16 -17.84 -0.69
CA TRP A 415 -8.07 -18.00 -1.66
C TRP A 415 -6.91 -17.06 -1.32
N LEU A 416 -5.88 -17.57 -0.63
CA LEU A 416 -4.83 -16.75 -0.02
C LEU A 416 -3.94 -16.04 -1.05
N ASP A 417 -3.77 -16.64 -2.22
CA ASP A 417 -3.04 -16.06 -3.34
C ASP A 417 -3.71 -14.80 -3.91
N LYS A 418 -5.02 -14.62 -3.67
CA LYS A 418 -5.75 -13.49 -4.22
C LYS A 418 -5.31 -12.21 -3.53
N CYS A 419 -5.14 -11.14 -4.32
CA CYS A 419 -4.78 -9.83 -3.79
C CYS A 419 -5.72 -9.37 -2.67
N ILE A 420 -7.03 -9.47 -2.86
CA ILE A 420 -8.05 -9.01 -1.91
C ILE A 420 -9.18 -10.04 -1.87
N ASN A 421 -9.59 -10.42 -0.64
CA ASN A 421 -10.79 -11.19 -0.38
C ASN A 421 -11.65 -10.41 0.62
N PHE A 422 -12.84 -9.98 0.22
CA PHE A 422 -13.86 -9.50 1.17
C PHE A 422 -14.41 -10.69 1.95
N VAL A 423 -14.92 -10.48 3.14
CA VAL A 423 -15.53 -11.50 4.00
C VAL A 423 -16.74 -10.92 4.67
N VAL A 424 -17.93 -11.39 4.33
CA VAL A 424 -19.18 -10.89 4.90
C VAL A 424 -19.78 -11.97 5.80
N LEU A 425 -19.93 -11.64 7.08
CA LEU A 425 -20.54 -12.48 8.09
C LEU A 425 -22.05 -12.31 8.10
N LYS A 426 -22.77 -13.23 8.76
CA LYS A 426 -24.24 -13.24 8.80
C LYS A 426 -24.80 -11.94 9.37
N GLU A 427 -24.11 -11.34 10.34
CA GLU A 427 -24.45 -10.09 11.02
C GLU A 427 -24.02 -8.86 10.22
N ALA A 428 -23.91 -8.98 8.89
CA ALA A 428 -23.41 -7.95 7.97
C ALA A 428 -22.03 -7.37 8.34
N THR A 429 -21.27 -8.00 9.24
CA THR A 429 -19.90 -7.58 9.57
C THR A 429 -18.96 -7.95 8.44
N VAL A 430 -18.05 -7.05 8.09
CA VAL A 430 -17.13 -7.26 6.97
C VAL A 430 -15.69 -7.30 7.45
N GLY A 431 -15.03 -8.42 7.19
CA GLY A 431 -13.59 -8.57 7.22
C GLY A 431 -13.01 -8.52 5.80
N ILE A 432 -11.74 -8.19 5.65
CA ILE A 432 -11.04 -8.18 4.37
C ILE A 432 -9.67 -8.77 4.60
N HIS A 433 -9.31 -9.77 3.81
CA HIS A 433 -7.97 -10.35 3.74
C HIS A 433 -7.24 -9.78 2.52
N VAL A 434 -5.99 -9.33 2.69
CA VAL A 434 -5.18 -8.73 1.62
C VAL A 434 -3.79 -9.34 1.59
N ASN A 435 -3.36 -9.78 0.41
CA ASN A 435 -1.99 -10.21 0.17
C ASN A 435 -1.05 -8.99 0.11
N TRP A 436 -0.10 -8.90 1.04
CA TRP A 436 0.77 -7.72 1.20
C TRP A 436 1.73 -7.53 0.02
N ALA A 437 2.07 -8.60 -0.70
CA ALA A 437 2.89 -8.49 -1.91
C ALA A 437 2.27 -7.50 -2.91
N CYS A 438 0.94 -7.45 -2.98
CA CYS A 438 0.21 -6.60 -3.92
C CYS A 438 0.25 -5.12 -3.55
N MET A 439 0.07 -4.76 -2.27
CA MET A 439 -0.04 -3.35 -1.85
C MET A 439 0.30 -3.11 -0.38
N ASP A 440 0.64 -1.87 -0.05
CA ASP A 440 0.93 -1.46 1.32
C ASP A 440 -0.36 -1.16 2.11
N PRO A 441 -0.44 -1.51 3.41
CA PRO A 441 -1.60 -1.27 4.27
C PRO A 441 -2.11 0.17 4.26
N ALA A 442 -1.19 1.14 4.33
CA ALA A 442 -1.54 2.56 4.31
C ALA A 442 -2.17 3.00 2.98
N VAL A 443 -1.82 2.37 1.86
CA VAL A 443 -2.46 2.63 0.56
C VAL A 443 -3.87 2.07 0.56
N PHE A 444 -4.03 0.83 1.02
CA PHE A 444 -5.34 0.20 1.10
C PHE A 444 -6.29 0.93 2.05
N GLY A 445 -5.80 1.49 3.16
CA GLY A 445 -6.60 2.33 4.06
C GLY A 445 -7.25 3.53 3.36
N THR A 446 -6.59 4.11 2.34
CA THR A 446 -7.20 5.19 1.54
C THR A 446 -8.29 4.72 0.58
N VAL A 447 -8.26 3.44 0.17
CA VAL A 447 -9.31 2.80 -0.62
C VAL A 447 -10.51 2.52 0.27
N LEU A 448 -10.27 1.95 1.46
CA LEU A 448 -11.31 1.62 2.43
C LEU A 448 -12.06 2.86 2.93
N GLU A 449 -11.36 3.96 3.17
CA GLU A 449 -12.02 5.21 3.57
C GLU A 449 -12.96 5.75 2.47
N ARG A 450 -12.61 5.57 1.20
CA ARG A 450 -13.50 5.92 0.06
C ARG A 450 -14.75 5.04 0.03
N LEU A 451 -14.60 3.73 0.26
CA LEU A 451 -15.74 2.82 0.36
C LEU A 451 -16.63 3.18 1.55
N ARG A 452 -16.05 3.50 2.70
CA ARG A 452 -16.79 3.93 3.91
C ARG A 452 -17.61 5.20 3.66
N VAL A 453 -17.03 6.20 3.00
CA VAL A 453 -17.70 7.47 2.69
C VAL A 453 -18.78 7.28 1.62
N ALA A 454 -18.59 6.34 0.69
CA ALA A 454 -19.54 6.06 -0.38
C ALA A 454 -20.69 5.12 0.05
N GLU A 455 -20.50 4.24 1.03
CA GLU A 455 -21.58 3.43 1.62
C GLU A 455 -22.48 4.34 2.47
N THR A 456 -23.77 4.45 2.14
CA THR A 456 -24.71 5.27 2.91
C THR A 456 -26.05 4.59 3.08
N ALA A 457 -26.82 5.02 4.10
CA ALA A 457 -28.16 4.51 4.37
C ALA A 457 -29.10 4.53 3.14
N SER A 458 -28.96 5.52 2.25
CA SER A 458 -29.77 5.63 1.02
C SER A 458 -29.55 4.51 -0.01
N MET A 459 -28.51 3.69 0.16
CA MET A 459 -28.27 2.51 -0.69
C MET A 459 -29.02 1.27 -0.18
N TYR A 460 -29.73 1.41 0.94
CA TYR A 460 -30.51 0.36 1.58
C TYR A 460 -31.95 0.83 1.76
N ASP A 461 -32.88 -0.10 1.56
CA ASP A 461 -34.29 0.11 1.83
C ASP A 461 -34.52 0.21 3.34
N SER A 462 -35.30 1.20 3.77
CA SER A 462 -35.46 1.49 5.20
C SER A 462 -36.29 0.46 5.96
N GLU A 463 -37.13 -0.32 5.28
CA GLU A 463 -38.02 -1.30 5.91
C GLU A 463 -37.39 -2.70 5.90
N THR A 464 -36.84 -3.10 4.76
CA THR A 464 -36.29 -4.45 4.53
C THR A 464 -34.79 -4.54 4.80
N GLY A 465 -34.06 -3.42 4.70
CA GLY A 465 -32.59 -3.40 4.71
C GLY A 465 -31.95 -3.93 3.43
N ASP A 466 -32.74 -4.19 2.38
CA ASP A 466 -32.27 -4.68 1.09
C ASP A 466 -31.54 -3.60 0.28
N ALA A 467 -30.69 -4.00 -0.65
CA ALA A 467 -29.97 -3.09 -1.53
C ALA A 467 -30.92 -2.41 -2.52
N VAL A 468 -30.84 -1.10 -2.60
CA VAL A 468 -31.67 -0.30 -3.51
C VAL A 468 -31.12 -0.36 -4.93
N ALA A 469 -32.02 -0.46 -5.89
CA ALA A 469 -31.72 -0.39 -7.31
C ALA A 469 -31.13 0.98 -7.69
N ILE A 470 -29.99 0.98 -8.38
CA ILE A 470 -29.39 2.19 -8.95
C ILE A 470 -29.84 2.30 -10.40
N HIS A 471 -30.74 3.25 -10.68
CA HIS A 471 -31.41 3.43 -11.98
C HIS A 471 -30.45 3.42 -13.18
N ASP A 472 -29.31 4.10 -13.03
CA ASP A 472 -28.38 4.24 -14.14
C ASP A 472 -27.54 2.98 -14.36
N ALA A 473 -27.45 2.05 -13.40
CA ALA A 473 -26.66 0.82 -13.50
C ALA A 473 -27.35 -0.25 -14.37
N ASP A 474 -26.65 -1.33 -14.68
CA ASP A 474 -27.22 -2.39 -15.51
C ASP A 474 -28.07 -3.36 -14.68
N HIS A 475 -29.28 -3.66 -15.17
CA HIS A 475 -30.27 -4.50 -14.50
C HIS A 475 -30.46 -5.86 -15.20
N SER A 476 -29.58 -6.21 -16.15
CA SER A 476 -29.56 -7.51 -16.80
C SER A 476 -28.13 -8.03 -16.91
N CYS A 477 -27.88 -9.25 -16.43
CA CYS A 477 -26.59 -9.92 -16.58
C CYS A 477 -26.76 -11.42 -16.76
N ASP A 478 -25.68 -12.10 -17.14
CA ASP A 478 -25.65 -13.57 -17.18
C ASP A 478 -25.82 -14.13 -15.75
N GLU A 479 -26.27 -15.39 -15.61
CA GLU A 479 -26.46 -16.02 -14.30
C GLU A 479 -25.13 -16.46 -13.66
N PRO A 480 -25.07 -16.59 -12.32
CA PRO A 480 -23.92 -17.19 -11.63
C PRO A 480 -23.63 -18.62 -12.12
N ILE A 481 -22.36 -18.94 -12.38
CA ILE A 481 -21.92 -20.26 -12.84
C ILE A 481 -21.17 -20.96 -11.71
N ALA A 482 -21.65 -22.13 -11.28
CA ALA A 482 -20.94 -22.97 -10.32
C ALA A 482 -19.59 -23.46 -10.90
N LEU A 483 -18.54 -23.37 -10.10
CA LEU A 483 -17.19 -23.85 -10.40
C LEU A 483 -16.99 -25.18 -9.65
N ASN A 484 -17.18 -26.28 -10.36
CA ASN A 484 -17.09 -27.62 -9.80
C ASN A 484 -15.66 -28.13 -9.90
N TRP A 485 -14.93 -28.06 -8.79
CA TRP A 485 -13.55 -28.54 -8.72
C TRP A 485 -13.52 -30.06 -8.65
N GLN A 486 -12.67 -30.67 -9.48
CA GLN A 486 -12.41 -32.11 -9.44
C GLN A 486 -11.34 -32.38 -8.39
N CYS A 487 -11.73 -33.10 -7.34
CA CYS A 487 -10.82 -33.61 -6.31
C CYS A 487 -10.51 -35.07 -6.65
N VAL A 488 -9.24 -35.39 -6.88
CA VAL A 488 -8.78 -36.78 -7.07
C VAL A 488 -8.32 -37.35 -5.73
N ASP A 489 -8.42 -38.68 -5.55
CA ASP A 489 -8.14 -39.34 -4.27
C ASP A 489 -6.72 -39.05 -3.73
N GLU A 490 -5.74 -38.86 -4.63
CA GLU A 490 -4.36 -38.50 -4.30
C GLU A 490 -4.25 -37.17 -3.55
N MET A 491 -5.21 -36.25 -3.73
CA MET A 491 -5.22 -34.95 -3.06
C MET A 491 -5.69 -35.01 -1.61
N THR A 492 -6.36 -36.09 -1.19
CA THR A 492 -6.97 -36.19 0.16
C THR A 492 -5.95 -36.01 1.28
N GLU A 493 -4.78 -36.63 1.17
CA GLU A 493 -3.70 -36.47 2.16
C GLU A 493 -3.11 -35.06 2.15
N ILE A 494 -2.97 -34.46 0.96
CA ILE A 494 -2.47 -33.09 0.77
C ILE A 494 -3.42 -32.11 1.46
N TYR A 495 -4.73 -32.25 1.26
CA TYR A 495 -5.74 -31.44 1.93
C TYR A 495 -5.71 -31.60 3.44
N ALA A 496 -5.54 -32.82 3.96
CA ALA A 496 -5.39 -33.06 5.39
C ALA A 496 -4.11 -32.39 5.95
N GLY A 497 -3.03 -32.38 5.18
CA GLY A 497 -1.79 -31.64 5.47
C GLY A 497 -2.02 -30.13 5.55
N ALA A 498 -2.63 -29.55 4.51
CA ALA A 498 -2.98 -28.14 4.43
C ALA A 498 -3.87 -27.70 5.61
N GLN A 499 -4.89 -28.50 5.94
CA GLN A 499 -5.77 -28.22 7.07
C GLN A 499 -5.02 -28.19 8.41
N LYS A 500 -4.07 -29.10 8.62
CA LYS A 500 -3.21 -29.10 9.82
C LYS A 500 -2.36 -27.83 9.88
N VAL A 501 -1.82 -27.35 8.76
CA VAL A 501 -1.06 -26.09 8.69
C VAL A 501 -1.93 -24.91 9.09
N CYS A 502 -3.13 -24.78 8.50
CA CYS A 502 -4.08 -23.73 8.87
C CYS A 502 -4.41 -23.74 10.36
N LEU A 503 -4.79 -24.90 10.92
CA LEU A 503 -5.16 -25.01 12.33
C LEU A 503 -4.00 -24.64 13.27
N ARG A 504 -2.77 -25.04 12.96
CA ARG A 504 -1.59 -24.67 13.77
C ARG A 504 -1.36 -23.16 13.78
N THR A 505 -1.48 -22.51 12.64
CA THR A 505 -1.22 -21.07 12.51
C THR A 505 -2.30 -20.23 13.17
N VAL A 506 -3.58 -20.59 13.02
CA VAL A 506 -4.69 -19.91 13.73
C VAL A 506 -4.47 -19.95 15.25
N ASN A 507 -4.09 -21.12 15.77
CA ASN A 507 -3.87 -21.28 17.21
C ASN A 507 -2.59 -20.60 17.73
N ALA A 508 -1.65 -20.23 16.84
CA ALA A 508 -0.38 -19.63 17.22
C ALA A 508 -0.45 -18.09 17.36
N VAL A 509 -1.38 -17.46 16.64
CA VAL A 509 -1.47 -16.00 16.48
C VAL A 509 -2.66 -15.44 17.26
N ASN A 510 -2.45 -14.32 17.93
CA ASN A 510 -3.50 -13.59 18.61
C ASN A 510 -3.42 -12.11 18.23
N SER A 511 -4.59 -11.52 17.99
CA SER A 511 -4.75 -10.11 17.66
C SER A 511 -5.70 -9.45 18.65
N CYS A 512 -5.26 -8.33 19.23
CA CYS A 512 -6.01 -7.59 20.24
C CYS A 512 -6.18 -6.14 19.79
N VAL A 513 -7.33 -5.55 20.10
CA VAL A 513 -7.64 -4.16 19.75
C VAL A 513 -7.71 -3.32 21.02
N LEU A 514 -7.14 -2.11 20.97
CA LEU A 514 -7.27 -1.08 22.01
C LEU A 514 -7.92 0.16 21.39
N TYR A 515 -9.12 0.47 21.84
CA TYR A 515 -9.80 1.73 21.55
C TYR A 515 -9.54 2.70 22.71
N PHE A 516 -8.60 3.62 22.54
CA PHE A 516 -8.23 4.58 23.57
C PHE A 516 -8.93 5.92 23.32
N THR A 517 -9.85 6.31 24.22
CA THR A 517 -10.76 7.45 24.03
C THR A 517 -10.54 8.60 25.02
N GLU A 518 -9.51 8.56 25.86
CA GLU A 518 -9.29 9.59 26.90
C GLU A 518 -8.65 10.86 26.32
N TYR A 519 -7.89 10.73 25.24
CA TYR A 519 -7.33 11.82 24.45
C TYR A 519 -6.88 11.29 23.08
N GLY A 520 -6.55 12.18 22.14
CA GLY A 520 -5.98 11.78 20.86
C GLY A 520 -5.07 12.81 20.21
N ARG A 521 -5.22 12.98 18.90
CA ARG A 521 -4.33 13.81 18.08
C ARG A 521 -4.34 15.29 18.45
N ALA A 522 -5.51 15.89 18.59
CA ALA A 522 -5.70 17.30 18.92
C ALA A 522 -5.09 17.62 20.28
N THR A 523 -5.34 16.78 21.30
CA THR A 523 -4.73 16.95 22.62
C THR A 523 -3.20 16.88 22.55
N VAL A 524 -2.63 15.81 21.95
CA VAL A 524 -1.17 15.66 21.85
C VAL A 524 -0.53 16.80 21.06
N LYS A 525 -1.16 17.23 19.96
CA LYS A 525 -0.59 18.23 19.06
C LYS A 525 -0.75 19.66 19.59
N PHE A 526 -1.94 20.03 20.05
CA PHE A 526 -2.26 21.43 20.36
C PHE A 526 -2.15 21.76 21.84
N LYS A 527 -2.38 20.79 22.73
CA LYS A 527 -2.25 21.00 24.19
C LYS A 527 -0.84 20.68 24.69
N TRP A 528 -0.22 19.62 24.18
CA TRP A 528 1.12 19.19 24.61
C TRP A 528 2.25 19.59 23.67
N ASP A 529 1.94 20.16 22.50
CA ASP A 529 2.91 20.56 21.48
C ASP A 529 3.90 19.43 21.09
N LEU A 530 3.36 18.23 20.90
CA LEU A 530 4.13 17.05 20.49
C LEU A 530 3.67 16.54 19.12
N SER A 531 4.61 15.96 18.37
CA SER A 531 4.27 15.14 17.20
C SER A 531 3.46 13.93 17.66
N THR A 532 2.20 13.83 17.24
CA THR A 532 1.32 12.69 17.59
C THR A 532 1.96 11.34 17.26
N ASP A 533 2.62 11.26 16.10
CA ASP A 533 3.28 10.03 15.66
C ASP A 533 4.51 9.69 16.52
N GLY A 534 5.32 10.71 16.84
CA GLY A 534 6.48 10.53 17.72
C GLY A 534 6.07 10.17 19.15
N PHE A 535 4.99 10.75 19.64
CA PHE A 535 4.41 10.43 20.95
C PHE A 535 3.94 8.99 21.01
N ILE A 536 3.14 8.55 20.04
CA ILE A 536 2.65 7.17 19.96
C ILE A 536 3.82 6.20 19.89
N GLN A 537 4.79 6.41 19.00
CA GLN A 537 5.96 5.54 18.86
C GLN A 537 6.75 5.46 20.17
N THR A 538 6.94 6.58 20.86
CA THR A 538 7.59 6.61 22.17
C THR A 538 6.79 5.85 23.24
N ALA A 539 5.45 5.94 23.21
CA ALA A 539 4.57 5.17 24.08
C ALA A 539 4.66 3.65 23.81
N LEU A 540 4.73 3.23 22.53
CA LEU A 540 4.91 1.82 22.15
C LEU A 540 6.24 1.26 22.67
N HIS A 541 7.34 2.01 22.52
CA HIS A 541 8.65 1.64 23.08
C HIS A 541 8.63 1.53 24.60
N THR A 542 7.94 2.47 25.26
CA THR A 542 7.80 2.49 26.73
C THR A 542 7.00 1.27 27.21
N ALA A 543 5.89 0.94 26.56
CA ALA A 543 5.08 -0.22 26.86
C ALA A 543 5.86 -1.53 26.65
N PHE A 544 6.62 -1.63 25.55
CA PHE A 544 7.46 -2.81 25.31
C PHE A 544 8.53 -2.99 26.38
N TYR A 545 9.19 -1.90 26.78
CA TYR A 545 10.19 -1.93 27.84
C TYR A 545 9.61 -2.32 29.19
N ARG A 546 8.40 -1.86 29.53
CA ARG A 546 7.69 -2.27 30.76
C ARG A 546 7.40 -3.76 30.79
N MET A 547 6.98 -4.32 29.64
CA MET A 547 6.66 -5.73 29.49
C MET A 547 7.90 -6.64 29.48
N SER A 548 8.98 -6.22 28.82
CA SER A 548 10.13 -7.10 28.52
C SER A 548 11.43 -6.76 29.26
N ARG A 549 11.50 -5.56 29.85
CA ARG A 549 12.73 -4.96 30.40
C ARG A 549 13.88 -4.82 29.39
N LYS A 550 13.57 -4.86 28.10
CA LYS A 550 14.49 -4.67 26.98
C LYS A 550 13.99 -3.56 26.07
N LEU A 551 14.93 -2.86 25.42
CA LEU A 551 14.58 -1.94 24.34
C LEU A 551 14.23 -2.76 23.09
N ALA A 552 13.19 -2.36 22.36
CA ALA A 552 12.77 -3.03 21.14
C ALA A 552 13.50 -2.49 19.92
N LEU A 553 14.12 -3.34 19.12
CA LEU A 553 14.44 -2.96 17.75
C LEU A 553 13.12 -2.83 16.98
N CYS A 554 12.79 -1.61 16.56
CA CYS A 554 11.49 -1.30 15.96
C CYS A 554 11.62 -0.85 14.50
N ALA A 555 10.82 -1.47 13.64
CA ALA A 555 10.61 -1.07 12.25
C ALA A 555 9.25 -0.41 12.10
N GLU A 556 9.20 0.88 11.81
CA GLU A 556 7.98 1.55 11.34
C GLU A 556 7.95 1.59 9.81
N ILE A 557 6.85 1.13 9.22
CA ILE A 557 6.64 1.09 7.77
C ILE A 557 6.16 2.46 7.29
N VAL A 558 6.99 3.14 6.49
CA VAL A 558 6.71 4.48 5.96
C VAL A 558 6.52 4.42 4.43
N PRO A 559 5.39 4.87 3.87
CA PRO A 559 5.18 4.85 2.43
C PRO A 559 6.06 5.87 1.69
N CYS A 560 6.81 5.43 0.68
CA CYS A 560 7.73 6.26 -0.12
C CYS A 560 7.12 6.70 -1.45
N ARG A 561 5.84 7.11 -1.42
CA ARG A 561 5.05 7.39 -2.63
C ARG A 561 5.38 8.72 -3.30
N LEU A 562 6.30 9.52 -2.75
CA LEU A 562 6.81 10.72 -3.45
C LEU A 562 7.71 10.37 -4.65
N PHE A 563 8.05 9.09 -4.83
CA PHE A 563 8.92 8.61 -5.89
C PHE A 563 8.20 7.61 -6.79
N SER A 564 8.63 7.56 -8.05
CA SER A 564 8.12 6.62 -9.04
C SER A 564 8.29 5.18 -8.56
N ASN A 565 7.21 4.40 -8.69
CA ASN A 565 7.11 3.03 -8.21
C ASN A 565 7.52 2.86 -6.73
N GLY A 566 7.27 3.86 -5.88
CA GLY A 566 7.56 3.80 -4.46
C GLY A 566 6.62 2.85 -3.69
N ARG A 567 7.21 1.89 -2.95
CA ARG A 567 6.52 1.10 -1.93
C ARG A 567 6.68 1.77 -0.57
N ASN A 568 7.50 1.19 0.30
CA ASN A 568 7.75 1.68 1.64
C ASN A 568 9.25 1.63 1.98
N GLU A 569 9.63 2.33 3.03
CA GLU A 569 10.93 2.32 3.67
C GLU A 569 10.76 2.02 5.16
N THR A 570 11.80 1.49 5.79
CA THR A 570 11.83 1.25 7.23
C THR A 570 12.35 2.48 7.96
N LEU A 571 11.53 3.05 8.84
CA LEU A 571 11.96 3.98 9.87
C LEU A 571 12.31 3.18 11.12
N ARG A 572 13.59 3.17 11.48
CA ARG A 572 14.06 2.55 12.72
C ARG A 572 13.78 3.47 13.89
N SER A 573 12.67 3.27 14.60
CA SER A 573 12.19 4.23 15.63
C SER A 573 12.93 4.10 16.96
N LEU A 574 13.69 3.02 17.19
CA LEU A 574 14.60 2.96 18.34
C LEU A 574 15.81 3.87 18.10
N THR A 575 15.86 4.96 18.86
CA THR A 575 17.00 5.88 18.89
C THR A 575 17.51 6.06 20.32
N THR A 576 18.68 6.67 20.47
CA THR A 576 19.24 7.00 21.80
C THR A 576 18.30 7.92 22.59
N GLU A 577 17.64 8.86 21.92
CA GLU A 577 16.66 9.78 22.52
C GLU A 577 15.46 9.03 23.09
N VAL A 578 14.88 8.10 22.31
CA VAL A 578 13.79 7.21 22.79
C VAL A 578 14.28 6.35 23.95
N ALA A 579 15.47 5.74 23.84
CA ALA A 579 16.03 4.91 24.90
C ALA A 579 16.25 5.68 26.21
N ASN A 580 16.72 6.92 26.13
CA ASN A 580 16.93 7.80 27.28
C ASN A 580 15.61 8.15 27.95
N PHE A 581 14.59 8.54 27.17
CA PHE A 581 13.25 8.80 27.69
C PHE A 581 12.67 7.56 28.37
N VAL A 582 12.66 6.41 27.69
CA VAL A 582 12.08 5.16 28.21
C VAL A 582 12.69 4.78 29.55
N ARG A 583 14.02 4.86 29.68
CA ARG A 583 14.72 4.54 30.94
C ARG A 583 14.38 5.56 32.04
N ALA A 584 14.44 6.85 31.73
CA ALA A 584 14.15 7.91 32.69
C ALA A 584 12.71 7.86 33.20
N PHE A 585 11.74 7.76 32.29
CA PHE A 585 10.32 7.71 32.62
C PHE A 585 9.94 6.47 33.46
N ASN A 586 10.51 5.31 33.14
CA ASN A 586 10.26 4.11 33.95
C ASN A 586 10.90 4.18 35.34
N LYS A 587 12.07 4.82 35.48
CA LYS A 587 12.69 5.10 36.79
C LYS A 587 11.82 6.05 37.61
N TYR A 588 11.35 7.14 36.99
CA TYR A 588 10.43 8.11 37.58
C TYR A 588 9.15 7.45 38.08
N MET A 589 8.47 6.66 37.23
CA MET A 589 7.22 5.98 37.62
C MET A 589 7.45 4.96 38.74
N SER A 590 8.57 4.24 38.73
CA SER A 590 8.91 3.31 39.82
C SER A 590 9.12 4.02 41.16
N ALA A 591 9.72 5.21 41.14
CA ALA A 591 9.89 6.04 42.34
C ALA A 591 8.55 6.63 42.82
N LYS A 592 7.71 7.13 41.90
CA LYS A 592 6.37 7.66 42.21
C LYS A 592 5.49 6.61 42.90
N VAL A 593 5.50 5.36 42.41
CA VAL A 593 4.76 4.25 43.03
C VAL A 593 5.31 3.91 44.41
N LYS A 594 6.63 3.85 44.59
CA LYS A 594 7.25 3.59 45.91
C LYS A 594 6.92 4.65 46.96
N ASN A 595 6.76 5.90 46.54
CA ASN A 595 6.45 7.03 47.41
C ASN A 595 4.94 7.24 47.62
N GLY A 596 4.10 6.23 47.33
CA GLY A 596 2.65 6.29 47.55
C GLY A 596 1.92 7.33 46.68
N GLY A 597 2.49 7.73 45.54
CA GLY A 597 1.93 8.77 44.67
C GLY A 597 2.12 10.21 45.16
N GLY A 598 2.94 10.44 46.19
CA GLY A 598 3.24 11.77 46.72
C GLY A 598 3.95 12.70 45.71
N THR A 599 4.04 13.98 46.07
CA THR A 599 4.59 15.06 45.23
C THR A 599 6.01 14.70 44.76
N THR A 600 6.16 14.46 43.46
CA THR A 600 7.45 14.18 42.83
C THR A 600 8.23 15.48 42.60
N ASP A 601 9.56 15.39 42.68
CA ASP A 601 10.47 16.51 42.37
C ASP A 601 10.13 17.10 40.98
N PRO A 602 9.74 18.39 40.89
CA PRO A 602 9.47 19.06 39.62
C PRO A 602 10.62 18.95 38.62
N SER A 603 11.87 18.88 39.08
CA SER A 603 13.05 18.73 38.21
C SER A 603 13.05 17.39 37.45
N GLU A 604 12.64 16.30 38.09
CA GLU A 604 12.58 14.98 37.43
C GLU A 604 11.40 14.88 36.45
N VAL A 605 10.29 15.60 36.71
CA VAL A 605 9.18 15.75 35.77
C VAL A 605 9.65 16.51 34.53
N ASP A 606 10.25 17.69 34.71
CA ASP A 606 10.75 18.54 33.61
C ASP A 606 11.78 17.79 32.74
N LYS A 607 12.68 17.04 33.38
CA LYS A 607 13.63 16.16 32.68
C LYS A 607 12.94 15.11 31.82
N CYS A 608 11.91 14.43 32.34
CA CYS A 608 11.15 13.44 31.58
C CYS A 608 10.41 14.07 30.40
N VAL A 609 9.77 15.23 30.60
CA VAL A 609 9.06 15.98 29.55
C VAL A 609 10.03 16.45 28.46
N THR A 610 11.20 16.97 28.85
CA THR A 610 12.26 17.38 27.92
C THR A 610 12.75 16.19 27.08
N LEU A 611 13.03 15.05 27.71
CA LEU A 611 13.43 13.84 27.00
C LEU A 611 12.33 13.33 26.05
N LEU A 612 11.06 13.39 26.44
CA LEU A 612 9.93 13.04 25.58
C LEU A 612 9.87 13.93 24.35
N ARG A 613 10.01 15.25 24.53
CA ARG A 613 10.02 16.22 23.43
C ARG A 613 11.18 15.95 22.46
N THR A 614 12.38 15.71 22.98
CA THR A 614 13.55 15.37 22.16
C THR A 614 13.34 14.06 21.38
N ALA A 615 12.77 13.03 22.01
CA ALA A 615 12.44 11.77 21.34
C ALA A 615 11.42 11.98 20.20
N CYS A 616 10.34 12.72 20.45
CA CYS A 616 9.33 13.05 19.46
C CYS A 616 9.89 13.85 18.26
N GLN A 617 10.76 14.83 18.53
CA GLN A 617 11.43 15.63 17.49
C GLN A 617 12.36 14.77 16.64
N ARG A 618 13.13 13.88 17.29
CA ARG A 618 14.01 12.94 16.59
C ARG A 618 13.21 12.01 15.68
N HIS A 619 12.11 11.45 16.18
CA HIS A 619 11.22 10.59 15.39
C HIS A 619 10.71 11.31 14.14
N GLN A 620 10.19 12.54 14.30
CA GLN A 620 9.69 13.34 13.18
C GLN A 620 10.79 13.65 12.13
N CYS A 621 12.03 13.88 12.58
CA CYS A 621 13.18 14.03 11.68
C CYS A 621 13.43 12.74 10.86
N LEU A 622 13.40 11.57 11.50
CA LEU A 622 13.57 10.29 10.82
C LEU A 622 12.41 9.98 9.86
N LEU A 623 11.18 10.32 10.22
CA LEU A 623 10.01 10.19 9.34
C LEU A 623 10.19 11.00 8.06
N ARG A 624 10.61 12.27 8.17
CA ARG A 624 10.95 13.11 7.01
C ARG A 624 12.08 12.50 6.18
N HIS A 625 13.08 11.88 6.80
CA HIS A 625 14.13 11.15 6.09
C HIS A 625 13.57 9.99 5.28
N ALA A 626 12.72 9.13 5.87
CA ALA A 626 12.13 7.99 5.19
C ALA A 626 11.22 8.45 4.02
N LEU A 627 10.33 9.42 4.25
CA LEU A 627 9.45 9.98 3.21
C LEU A 627 10.22 10.56 2.02
N THR A 628 11.42 11.11 2.26
CA THR A 628 12.28 11.69 1.22
C THR A 628 13.32 10.72 0.66
N GLY A 629 13.15 9.41 0.89
CA GLY A 629 14.00 8.36 0.33
C GLY A 629 15.43 8.36 0.90
N LYS A 630 15.64 9.00 2.06
CA LYS A 630 16.91 8.98 2.79
C LYS A 630 16.97 7.84 3.81
N GLY A 631 15.96 6.97 3.87
CA GLY A 631 16.05 5.73 4.65
C GLY A 631 17.15 4.82 4.12
N VAL A 632 17.45 3.77 4.88
CA VAL A 632 18.68 2.99 4.68
C VAL A 632 18.44 1.49 4.58
N ASP A 633 17.29 0.98 5.01
CA ASP A 633 17.01 -0.45 4.99
C ASP A 633 16.77 -0.97 3.57
N ARG A 634 16.04 -0.23 2.72
CA ARG A 634 15.93 -0.59 1.29
C ARG A 634 17.28 -0.54 0.58
N HIS A 635 18.11 0.44 0.94
CA HIS A 635 19.47 0.56 0.38
C HIS A 635 20.36 -0.60 0.83
N LEU A 636 20.30 -0.99 2.11
CA LEU A 636 21.06 -2.11 2.67
C LEU A 636 20.74 -3.43 1.96
N LEU A 637 19.45 -3.71 1.75
CA LEU A 637 19.00 -4.88 1.00
C LEU A 637 19.49 -4.84 -0.46
N ALA A 638 19.38 -3.68 -1.12
CA ALA A 638 19.84 -3.52 -2.50
C ALA A 638 21.35 -3.71 -2.62
N LEU A 639 22.15 -3.27 -1.63
CA LEU A 639 23.59 -3.51 -1.57
C LEU A 639 23.92 -4.99 -1.41
N LYS A 640 23.20 -5.72 -0.54
CA LYS A 640 23.33 -7.18 -0.40
C LYS A 640 23.11 -7.88 -1.73
N ILE A 641 21.99 -7.57 -2.39
CA ILE A 641 21.64 -8.19 -3.67
C ILE A 641 22.69 -7.84 -4.74
N ALA A 642 23.13 -6.57 -4.81
CA ALA A 642 24.17 -6.14 -5.74
C ALA A 642 25.55 -6.78 -5.49
N HIS A 643 25.86 -7.13 -4.23
CA HIS A 643 27.05 -7.91 -3.89
C HIS A 643 26.92 -9.33 -4.44
N GLN A 644 25.83 -10.02 -4.12
CA GLN A 644 25.58 -11.40 -4.56
C GLN A 644 25.59 -11.54 -6.08
N PHE A 645 25.04 -10.57 -6.82
CA PHE A 645 25.10 -10.54 -8.28
C PHE A 645 26.54 -10.54 -8.85
N ARG A 646 27.53 -10.04 -8.10
CA ARG A 646 28.92 -9.98 -8.58
C ARG A 646 29.74 -11.18 -8.15
N THR A 647 29.61 -11.56 -6.88
CA THR A 647 30.47 -12.57 -6.24
C THR A 647 29.88 -13.96 -6.36
N SER A 648 28.59 -14.09 -6.66
CA SER A 648 27.81 -15.32 -6.53
C SER A 648 27.81 -15.89 -5.09
N VAL A 649 28.23 -15.08 -4.12
CA VAL A 649 28.38 -15.44 -2.70
C VAL A 649 27.52 -14.50 -1.86
N ARG A 650 26.93 -15.03 -0.78
CA ARG A 650 26.16 -14.24 0.19
C ARG A 650 27.12 -13.37 1.03
N CYS A 651 26.70 -12.13 1.31
CA CYS A 651 27.48 -11.26 2.18
C CYS A 651 27.02 -11.44 3.63
N GLU A 652 27.82 -12.19 4.40
CA GLU A 652 27.52 -12.48 5.81
C GLU A 652 27.38 -11.21 6.65
N GLU A 653 28.20 -10.19 6.40
CA GLU A 653 28.20 -8.95 7.19
C GLU A 653 26.89 -8.17 7.03
N LEU A 654 26.35 -8.11 5.81
CA LEU A 654 25.05 -7.48 5.55
C LEU A 654 23.90 -8.38 6.01
N ASP A 655 24.02 -9.69 5.84
CA ASP A 655 23.01 -10.66 6.29
C ASP A 655 22.80 -10.60 7.79
N ARG A 656 23.88 -10.49 8.57
CA ARG A 656 23.82 -10.35 10.04
C ARG A 656 22.94 -9.20 10.48
N VAL A 657 22.89 -8.09 9.74
CA VAL A 657 22.02 -6.93 10.06
C VAL A 657 20.62 -7.10 9.51
N ILE A 658 20.48 -7.53 8.26
CA ILE A 658 19.17 -7.66 7.58
C ILE A 658 18.32 -8.72 8.28
N GLN A 659 18.93 -9.80 8.77
CA GLN A 659 18.26 -10.90 9.46
C GLN A 659 18.03 -10.63 10.96
N MET A 660 18.48 -9.49 11.51
CA MET A 660 18.14 -9.16 12.90
C MET A 660 16.62 -9.03 13.03
N PRO A 661 15.99 -9.79 13.93
CA PRO A 661 14.54 -9.74 14.09
C PRO A 661 14.14 -8.38 14.67
N PHE A 662 13.10 -7.78 14.09
CA PHE A 662 12.45 -6.62 14.71
C PHE A 662 11.53 -7.11 15.84
N ASP A 663 11.74 -6.56 17.04
CA ASP A 663 10.88 -6.80 18.20
C ASP A 663 9.51 -6.13 18.05
N LEU A 664 9.47 -5.00 17.35
CA LEU A 664 8.26 -4.26 17.01
C LEU A 664 8.22 -3.98 15.50
N VAL A 665 7.11 -4.32 14.86
CA VAL A 665 6.78 -3.89 13.49
C VAL A 665 5.57 -2.99 13.58
N THR A 666 5.73 -1.72 13.24
CA THR A 666 4.67 -0.71 13.41
C THR A 666 4.23 -0.14 12.07
N CYS A 667 2.95 0.17 11.92
CA CYS A 667 2.45 0.84 10.73
C CYS A 667 1.34 1.82 11.10
N ARG A 668 1.56 3.08 10.76
CA ARG A 668 0.52 4.10 10.85
C ARG A 668 -0.46 3.95 9.70
N ILE A 669 -1.74 3.80 10.02
CA ILE A 669 -2.82 3.84 9.04
C ILE A 669 -3.29 5.29 8.89
N PRO A 670 -3.60 5.76 7.66
CA PRO A 670 -4.12 7.11 7.45
C PRO A 670 -5.33 7.38 8.36
N ASN A 671 -5.34 8.57 8.97
CA ASN A 671 -6.42 8.98 9.86
C ASN A 671 -7.77 8.99 9.12
N SER A 672 -8.78 8.36 9.72
CA SER A 672 -10.19 8.59 9.37
C SER A 672 -10.77 9.63 10.33
N SER A 673 -11.58 10.54 9.80
CA SER A 673 -12.14 11.64 10.59
C SER A 673 -13.30 11.19 11.49
N SER A 674 -13.96 10.07 11.16
CA SER A 674 -15.27 9.71 11.69
C SER A 674 -15.27 8.36 12.40
N GLU A 675 -16.23 8.18 13.31
CA GLU A 675 -16.53 6.87 13.89
C GLU A 675 -16.92 5.85 12.79
N GLY A 676 -16.57 4.58 12.99
CA GLY A 676 -16.78 3.52 12.00
C GLY A 676 -15.72 3.44 10.92
N ALA A 677 -14.54 4.02 11.13
CA ALA A 677 -13.37 3.83 10.27
C ALA A 677 -13.01 2.35 10.12
N TRP A 678 -12.50 1.98 8.95
CA TRP A 678 -11.86 0.68 8.77
C TRP A 678 -10.58 0.61 9.59
N GLN A 679 -10.42 -0.48 10.32
CA GLN A 679 -9.19 -0.79 11.03
C GLN A 679 -8.42 -1.82 10.22
N ILE A 680 -7.09 -1.69 10.17
CA ILE A 680 -6.21 -2.60 9.44
C ILE A 680 -5.23 -3.20 10.44
N GLY A 681 -5.18 -4.52 10.56
CA GLY A 681 -4.22 -5.25 11.37
C GLY A 681 -3.12 -5.89 10.52
N LEU A 682 -1.91 -5.93 11.07
CA LEU A 682 -0.77 -6.64 10.48
C LEU A 682 -0.69 -8.08 11.02
N PRO A 683 -0.08 -9.02 10.27
CA PRO A 683 0.13 -10.38 10.77
C PRO A 683 1.15 -10.36 11.92
N ALA A 684 1.09 -11.35 12.80
CA ALA A 684 2.12 -11.48 13.84
C ALA A 684 3.51 -11.70 13.21
N PRO A 685 4.59 -11.15 13.79
CA PRO A 685 5.93 -11.39 13.27
C PRO A 685 6.32 -12.88 13.33
N VAL A 686 7.11 -13.33 12.36
CA VAL A 686 7.63 -14.71 12.29
C VAL A 686 8.39 -15.08 13.58
N HIS A 687 9.17 -14.13 14.11
CA HIS A 687 9.82 -14.31 15.40
C HIS A 687 8.80 -14.21 16.55
N LYS A 688 8.64 -15.30 17.33
CA LYS A 688 7.68 -15.41 18.45
C LYS A 688 7.75 -14.31 19.52
N GLY A 689 8.90 -13.64 19.67
CA GLY A 689 9.07 -12.53 20.60
C GLY A 689 8.53 -11.18 20.10
N GLY A 690 8.29 -11.06 18.79
CA GLY A 690 7.89 -9.81 18.15
C GLY A 690 6.40 -9.48 18.31
N LEU A 691 6.07 -8.21 18.11
CA LEU A 691 4.70 -7.71 18.00
C LEU A 691 4.55 -6.86 16.73
N SER A 692 3.44 -7.04 16.02
CA SER A 692 3.03 -6.14 14.95
C SER A 692 1.94 -5.21 15.46
N ILE A 693 2.08 -3.91 15.22
CA ILE A 693 1.18 -2.89 15.77
C ILE A 693 0.77 -1.94 14.67
N THR A 694 -0.53 -1.84 14.42
CA THR A 694 -1.07 -0.74 13.63
C THR A 694 -1.73 0.27 14.53
N TYR A 695 -1.68 1.53 14.13
CA TYR A 695 -2.36 2.59 14.86
C TYR A 695 -2.94 3.65 13.92
N ALA A 696 -4.07 4.21 14.34
CA ALA A 696 -4.74 5.33 13.69
C ALA A 696 -5.20 6.32 14.75
N CYS A 697 -5.26 7.60 14.40
CA CYS A 697 -5.89 8.62 15.25
C CYS A 697 -7.13 9.15 14.56
N ARG A 698 -8.22 9.19 15.29
CA ARG A 698 -9.51 9.75 14.88
C ARG A 698 -9.69 11.14 15.47
N SER A 699 -10.38 12.00 14.72
CA SER A 699 -10.62 13.39 15.13
C SER A 699 -11.99 13.59 15.78
N ASP A 700 -13.01 12.81 15.38
CA ASP A 700 -14.38 13.00 15.86
C ASP A 700 -15.14 11.68 16.14
N PRO A 701 -15.51 11.40 17.42
CA PRO A 701 -14.82 11.88 18.61
C PRO A 701 -13.33 11.52 18.61
N GLU A 702 -12.54 12.30 19.35
CA GLU A 702 -11.09 12.11 19.43
C GLU A 702 -10.73 10.74 20.04
N ALA A 703 -9.94 9.94 19.33
CA ALA A 703 -9.49 8.63 19.81
C ALA A 703 -8.18 8.17 19.17
N MET A 704 -7.52 7.22 19.81
CA MET A 704 -6.40 6.45 19.25
C MET A 704 -6.77 4.97 19.22
N ASP A 705 -6.75 4.38 18.03
CA ASP A 705 -7.05 2.98 17.84
C ASP A 705 -5.75 2.22 17.57
N PHE A 706 -5.54 1.10 18.27
CA PHE A 706 -4.40 0.21 18.09
C PHE A 706 -4.86 -1.21 17.82
N ILE A 707 -4.23 -1.88 16.86
CA ILE A 707 -4.34 -3.34 16.69
C ILE A 707 -2.96 -3.94 16.92
N VAL A 708 -2.87 -4.88 17.84
CA VAL A 708 -1.63 -5.55 18.24
C VAL A 708 -1.75 -7.03 17.93
N SER A 709 -0.88 -7.55 17.07
CA SER A 709 -0.80 -8.96 16.70
C SER A 709 0.50 -9.56 17.21
N GLY A 710 0.44 -10.76 17.80
CA GLY A 710 1.61 -11.44 18.33
C GLY A 710 1.33 -12.88 18.73
N ALA A 711 2.40 -13.61 19.09
CA ALA A 711 2.27 -15.01 19.48
C ALA A 711 1.66 -15.16 20.90
N GLY A 712 0.71 -16.09 21.03
CA GLY A 712 0.08 -16.46 22.31
C GLY A 712 -0.50 -15.28 23.09
N SER A 713 -0.19 -15.19 24.38
CA SER A 713 -0.74 -14.13 25.26
C SER A 713 0.02 -12.79 25.20
N ARG A 714 0.98 -12.62 24.28
CA ARG A 714 1.84 -11.41 24.27
C ARG A 714 1.06 -10.17 23.84
N ALA A 715 0.21 -10.29 22.82
CA ALA A 715 -0.60 -9.18 22.31
C ALA A 715 -1.51 -8.59 23.40
N SER A 716 -2.24 -9.44 24.14
CA SER A 716 -3.13 -9.01 25.22
C SER A 716 -2.38 -8.33 26.37
N LYS A 717 -1.26 -8.91 26.82
CA LYS A 717 -0.38 -8.30 27.84
C LYS A 717 0.15 -6.95 27.40
N PHE A 718 0.55 -6.83 26.14
CA PHE A 718 1.04 -5.57 25.58
C PHE A 718 -0.06 -4.51 25.53
N VAL A 719 -1.28 -4.86 25.09
CA VAL A 719 -2.42 -3.94 25.07
C VAL A 719 -2.73 -3.39 26.46
N GLN A 720 -2.77 -4.24 27.48
CA GLN A 720 -2.98 -3.81 28.87
C GLN A 720 -1.87 -2.84 29.32
N THR A 721 -0.62 -3.18 29.03
CA THR A 721 0.54 -2.36 29.37
C THR A 721 0.54 -1.03 28.61
N LEU A 722 0.16 -1.03 27.34
CA LEU A 722 0.05 0.16 26.50
C LEU A 722 -1.04 1.09 27.03
N ASN A 723 -2.22 0.56 27.34
CA ASN A 723 -3.32 1.34 27.91
C ASN A 723 -2.88 2.08 29.19
N GLN A 724 -2.21 1.37 30.11
CA GLN A 724 -1.66 2.00 31.32
C GLN A 724 -0.56 3.02 30.99
N THR A 725 0.30 2.72 30.01
CA THR A 725 1.38 3.62 29.59
C THR A 725 0.84 4.94 29.02
N LEU A 726 -0.24 4.90 28.25
CA LEU A 726 -0.89 6.09 27.71
C LEU A 726 -1.48 6.97 28.83
N ARG A 727 -2.04 6.38 29.88
CA ARG A 727 -2.52 7.10 31.07
C ARG A 727 -1.38 7.71 31.88
N ASP A 728 -0.33 6.96 32.14
CA ASP A 728 0.83 7.47 32.88
C ASP A 728 1.52 8.63 32.14
N LEU A 729 1.52 8.61 30.79
CA LEU A 729 2.02 9.71 29.98
C LEU A 729 1.14 10.95 30.08
N GLN A 730 -0.19 10.77 30.17
CA GLN A 730 -1.12 11.86 30.41
C GLN A 730 -0.88 12.50 31.78
N ASP A 731 -0.70 11.69 32.83
CA ASP A 731 -0.37 12.18 34.17
C ASP A 731 0.91 13.02 34.17
N LEU A 732 1.97 12.55 33.50
CA LEU A 732 3.23 13.28 33.38
C LEU A 732 3.02 14.67 32.74
N LEU A 733 2.22 14.73 31.68
CA LEU A 733 1.98 15.95 30.91
C LEU A 733 0.92 16.88 31.52
N GLN A 734 0.09 16.39 32.44
CA GLN A 734 -0.84 17.22 33.21
C GLN A 734 -0.18 17.92 34.40
N ILE A 735 0.81 17.27 35.04
CA ILE A 735 1.55 17.87 36.17
C ILE A 735 2.38 19.09 35.73
N HIS A 736 2.80 19.12 34.46
CA HIS A 736 3.54 20.23 33.87
C HIS A 736 2.67 20.92 32.79
N PRO A 737 1.70 21.78 33.16
CA PRO A 737 1.00 22.57 32.16
C PRO A 737 2.06 23.40 31.42
N ILE A 738 2.12 23.22 30.10
CA ILE A 738 2.97 24.03 29.24
C ILE A 738 2.40 25.44 29.32
N THR A 739 3.06 26.34 30.03
CA THR A 739 2.77 27.77 29.96
C THR A 739 3.08 28.23 28.54
N PHE A 740 2.03 28.67 27.84
CA PHE A 740 2.09 29.20 26.48
C PHE A 740 2.88 30.50 26.41
#